data_AF-A0AAN9Y715-F1
#
_entry.id   AF-A0AAN9Y715-F1
#
_cell.length_a   1.000
_cell.length_b   1.000
_cell.length_c   1.000
_cell.angle_alpha   90.00
_cell.angle_beta   90.00
_cell.angle_gamma   90.00
#
_symmetry.space_group_name_H-M   'P 1'
#
loop_
_entity.id
_entity.type
_entity.pdbx_description
1 polymer ?
#
loop_
_entity_poly.entity_id
_entity_poly.type
_entity_poly.pdbx_seq_one_letter_code
_entity_poly.pdbx_strand_id
1 'polypeptide(L)'
;MMGSNIEAKLDKPCIVDKECAQKTDHYFLLWLDPKHICPMACFADNMRLHYNATTGTTYNSPGVETRVPPYLVKQENDTYYEKFIGVLEKYGYKRNASIKQAPYDWRKGPHEINEYWDHLRQLVVNTYHENNNTRVSLIVHSMGGPMALAFLHQQPQRFKDTYIESLISLSGAYGGSTQALSVFIRGIVTSIFWRLQGYQPICNPIQRIIDEIKALYNPSIQQVANSFPSLYWLFPSPIAWEKSEVLIQTPSKNYSLGNIHELFQYLNRTTEYEFYQKVLPYNLNFSAPGVEVYCLYGQNKTTLSSLEYTDKFPLGKVKEVTGDGDGTVNLNSLQTCKQWKSQQKEPFHELAFMNVNHTSMTTDDTVIEYILKALHADNLRLFYDGNTRRTKNQEGVEVRVPGFGSSSVLANLGSEMFGDYFKNLIDELSQLGYKDNISLRGAPYDFRRGLNELDEFYTNLKEVVLDTYKKNGNTKVVFIGHGLAFQDIPFLGTAVTAERNFSVLFAQYPNLAAFSKDYVIVQTLSKNYSLSNIKELFQDLNQSVSESLYQDNYPIVSNLQAPEVELHCLYGNATTTPTKLIYTDNNFPHNEPDEHSDFGDGIVPVASLKICANFATKQKHPVHDVPLPAASHNDIVKFGKSDLGSPEGWEMYKNLEPFMTNLEDPGVPVYCIYGVGFKTVES
;
A
#
# COMPACT_ATOMS: atom_id res chain seq x y z
N MET A 1 0.17 -20.30 -3.33
CA MET A 1 0.37 -21.77 -3.30
C MET A 1 1.78 -22.02 -2.77
N MET A 2 2.04 -23.10 -2.04
CA MET A 2 3.38 -23.45 -1.51
C MET A 2 3.99 -22.47 -0.49
N GLY A 3 3.21 -21.51 0.03
CA GLY A 3 3.68 -20.45 0.93
C GLY A 3 3.60 -20.78 2.43
N SER A 4 3.30 -22.03 2.80
CA SER A 4 3.27 -22.48 4.19
C SER A 4 3.79 -23.89 4.33
N ASN A 5 4.36 -24.19 5.50
CA ASN A 5 4.94 -25.48 5.79
C ASN A 5 3.90 -26.61 5.83
N ILE A 6 4.35 -27.82 5.51
CA ILE A 6 3.59 -29.06 5.71
C ILE A 6 4.50 -30.04 6.45
N GLU A 7 4.04 -30.57 7.56
CA GLU A 7 4.68 -31.66 8.28
C GLU A 7 4.03 -33.00 7.93
N ALA A 8 4.80 -34.07 7.96
CA ALA A 8 4.30 -35.41 7.71
C ALA A 8 4.77 -36.44 8.75
N LYS A 9 3.96 -37.47 8.96
CA LYS A 9 4.30 -38.68 9.74
C LYS A 9 3.98 -39.91 8.92
N LEU A 10 4.86 -40.91 8.93
CA LEU A 10 4.78 -42.08 8.04
C LEU A 10 4.54 -43.37 8.83
N ASP A 11 3.67 -44.21 8.30
CA ASP A 11 3.47 -45.62 8.62
C ASP A 11 2.99 -46.36 7.37
N LYS A 12 3.84 -46.37 6.34
CA LYS A 12 3.48 -46.77 4.98
C LYS A 12 3.42 -48.29 4.84
N PRO A 13 2.45 -48.84 4.09
CA PRO A 13 2.39 -50.28 3.83
C PRO A 13 3.52 -50.77 2.91
N CYS A 14 4.06 -49.88 2.07
CA CYS A 14 5.16 -50.15 1.15
C CYS A 14 5.94 -48.86 0.84
N ILE A 15 7.14 -49.02 0.28
CA ILE A 15 8.01 -47.94 -0.18
C ILE A 15 8.23 -48.03 -1.70
N VAL A 16 8.30 -46.87 -2.35
CA VAL A 16 8.52 -46.77 -3.81
C VAL A 16 10.00 -46.92 -4.20
N ASP A 17 10.91 -46.62 -3.28
CA ASP A 17 12.35 -46.78 -3.42
C ASP A 17 12.95 -47.19 -2.06
N LYS A 18 14.10 -47.87 -2.09
CA LYS A 18 14.83 -48.30 -0.88
C LYS A 18 15.34 -47.13 -0.04
N GLU A 19 15.54 -45.97 -0.65
CA GLU A 19 15.95 -44.75 0.05
C GLU A 19 14.79 -44.07 0.79
N CYS A 20 13.54 -44.50 0.56
CA CYS A 20 12.37 -43.90 1.20
C CYS A 20 12.11 -44.48 2.60
N ALA A 21 11.87 -43.59 3.56
CA ALA A 21 11.43 -44.00 4.89
C ALA A 21 10.02 -44.63 4.82
N GLN A 22 9.90 -45.84 5.38
CA GLN A 22 8.60 -46.50 5.50
C GLN A 22 7.80 -45.96 6.69
N LYS A 23 8.48 -45.68 7.82
CA LYS A 23 7.85 -45.28 9.09
C LYS A 23 8.65 -44.18 9.78
N THR A 24 7.96 -43.28 10.46
CA THR A 24 8.57 -42.27 11.35
C THR A 24 7.82 -42.21 12.69
N ASP A 25 8.56 -42.06 13.78
CA ASP A 25 7.95 -41.98 15.12
C ASP A 25 7.37 -40.59 15.43
N HIS A 26 7.89 -39.56 14.74
CA HIS A 26 7.53 -38.15 14.89
C HIS A 26 7.11 -37.52 13.55
N TYR A 27 6.50 -36.35 13.62
CA TYR A 27 6.30 -35.50 12.44
C TYR A 27 7.64 -34.85 12.04
N PHE A 28 7.94 -34.85 10.76
CA PHE A 28 9.07 -34.12 10.18
C PHE A 28 8.56 -33.09 9.18
N LEU A 29 9.38 -32.08 8.89
CA LEU A 29 9.08 -31.05 7.89
C LEU A 29 9.16 -31.66 6.49
N LEU A 30 8.00 -31.92 5.87
CA LEU A 30 7.91 -32.39 4.49
C LEU A 30 8.08 -31.23 3.50
N TRP A 31 7.59 -30.04 3.87
CA TRP A 31 7.74 -28.80 3.11
C TRP A 31 8.02 -27.64 4.07
N LEU A 32 9.09 -26.86 3.92
CA LEU A 32 10.18 -26.95 2.94
C LEU A 32 11.48 -27.45 3.59
N ASP A 33 11.83 -28.73 3.37
CA ASP A 33 13.13 -29.29 3.79
C ASP A 33 13.85 -29.98 2.60
N PRO A 34 14.99 -29.44 2.13
CA PRO A 34 15.86 -30.08 1.13
C PRO A 34 16.07 -31.59 1.31
N LYS A 35 16.27 -32.05 2.55
CA LYS A 35 16.56 -33.45 2.87
C LYS A 35 15.38 -34.38 2.63
N HIS A 36 14.16 -33.85 2.68
CA HIS A 36 12.94 -34.61 2.44
C HIS A 36 12.38 -34.40 1.02
N ILE A 37 12.95 -33.45 0.27
CA ILE A 37 12.70 -33.24 -1.16
C ILE A 37 13.57 -34.17 -2.02
N CYS A 38 14.86 -34.32 -1.69
CA CYS A 38 15.76 -35.29 -2.33
C CYS A 38 15.86 -36.55 -1.45
N PRO A 39 15.48 -37.77 -1.89
CA PRO A 39 15.14 -38.17 -3.26
C PRO A 39 13.69 -37.84 -3.67
N MET A 40 13.53 -37.32 -4.89
CA MET A 40 12.24 -36.85 -5.41
C MET A 40 11.15 -37.92 -5.46
N ALA A 41 11.51 -39.20 -5.60
CA ALA A 41 10.54 -40.30 -5.58
C ALA A 41 9.85 -40.43 -4.20
N CYS A 42 10.60 -40.25 -3.12
CA CYS A 42 10.08 -40.32 -1.75
C CYS A 42 9.21 -39.10 -1.44
N PHE A 43 9.68 -37.92 -1.82
CA PHE A 43 8.89 -36.69 -1.71
C PHE A 43 7.57 -36.82 -2.47
N ALA A 44 7.63 -37.29 -3.73
CA ALA A 44 6.45 -37.44 -4.57
C ALA A 44 5.42 -38.40 -3.96
N ASP A 45 5.87 -39.55 -3.46
CA ASP A 45 4.98 -40.54 -2.86
C ASP A 45 4.36 -40.05 -1.54
N ASN A 46 5.08 -39.24 -0.77
CA ASN A 46 4.59 -38.67 0.49
C ASN A 46 3.70 -37.43 0.30
N MET A 47 3.98 -36.61 -0.73
CA MET A 47 3.32 -35.33 -0.95
C MET A 47 2.02 -35.46 -1.76
N ARG A 48 1.94 -36.43 -2.67
CA ARG A 48 0.78 -36.61 -3.56
C ARG A 48 -0.52 -36.85 -2.79
N LEU A 49 -1.61 -36.41 -3.40
CA LEU A 49 -2.96 -36.68 -2.96
C LEU A 49 -3.61 -37.77 -3.83
N HIS A 50 -4.55 -38.49 -3.26
CA HIS A 50 -5.41 -39.46 -3.95
C HIS A 50 -6.83 -38.95 -3.95
N TYR A 51 -7.54 -39.15 -5.05
CA TYR A 51 -8.92 -38.70 -5.18
C TYR A 51 -9.90 -39.81 -4.82
N ASN A 52 -10.92 -39.44 -4.05
CA ASN A 52 -12.08 -40.29 -3.80
C ASN A 52 -13.27 -39.78 -4.62
N ALA A 53 -13.60 -40.46 -5.71
CA ALA A 53 -14.71 -40.10 -6.58
C ALA A 53 -16.09 -40.19 -5.90
N THR A 54 -16.21 -40.95 -4.81
CA THR A 54 -17.47 -41.06 -4.06
C THR A 54 -17.73 -39.81 -3.22
N THR A 55 -16.70 -39.31 -2.53
CA THR A 55 -16.82 -38.11 -1.70
C THR A 55 -16.57 -36.83 -2.49
N GLY A 56 -15.89 -36.92 -3.63
CA GLY A 56 -15.44 -35.78 -4.42
C GLY A 56 -14.34 -34.98 -3.72
N THR A 57 -13.54 -35.63 -2.86
CA THR A 57 -12.47 -35.01 -2.07
C THR A 57 -11.17 -35.79 -2.18
N THR A 58 -10.08 -35.21 -1.69
CA THR A 58 -8.76 -35.83 -1.69
C THR A 58 -8.32 -36.31 -0.31
N TYR A 59 -7.41 -37.29 -0.29
CA TYR A 59 -6.77 -37.83 0.91
C TYR A 59 -5.28 -38.10 0.66
N ASN A 60 -4.49 -38.16 1.72
CA ASN A 60 -3.04 -38.43 1.62
C ASN A 60 -2.75 -39.86 1.13
N SER A 61 -1.52 -40.11 0.67
CA SER A 61 -1.05 -41.47 0.40
C SER A 61 -1.27 -42.42 1.60
N PRO A 62 -1.54 -43.72 1.37
CA PRO A 62 -1.71 -44.69 2.45
C PRO A 62 -0.54 -44.70 3.43
N GLY A 63 -0.85 -44.58 4.71
CA GLY A 63 0.17 -44.50 5.78
C GLY A 63 0.91 -43.17 5.83
N VAL A 64 0.43 -42.11 5.17
CA VAL A 64 0.98 -40.76 5.29
C VAL A 64 -0.04 -39.86 5.96
N GLU A 65 0.34 -39.33 7.10
CA GLU A 65 -0.41 -38.29 7.78
C GLU A 65 0.27 -36.95 7.53
N THR A 66 -0.50 -35.90 7.23
CA THR A 66 0.04 -34.54 7.06
C THR A 66 -0.69 -33.57 7.97
N ARG A 67 0.03 -32.55 8.43
CA ARG A 67 -0.53 -31.43 9.17
C ARG A 67 0.15 -30.13 8.76
N VAL A 68 -0.56 -29.03 8.94
CA VAL A 68 -0.03 -27.69 8.75
C VAL A 68 0.36 -27.16 10.13
N PRO A 69 1.66 -27.02 10.45
CA PRO A 69 2.06 -26.49 11.73
C PRO A 69 1.64 -25.01 11.85
N PRO A 70 1.30 -24.52 13.06
CA PRO A 70 1.15 -23.10 13.28
C PRO A 70 2.49 -22.41 12.96
N TYR A 71 2.45 -21.32 12.21
CA TYR A 71 3.64 -20.69 11.62
C TYR A 71 4.50 -19.89 12.63
N LEU A 72 4.57 -20.32 13.90
CA LEU A 72 5.03 -19.47 14.99
C LEU A 72 6.33 -19.92 15.65
N VAL A 73 7.02 -20.87 15.02
CA VAL A 73 8.44 -21.11 15.31
C VAL A 73 9.22 -20.26 14.32
N LYS A 74 9.99 -19.28 14.81
CA LYS A 74 11.01 -18.58 14.02
C LYS A 74 11.88 -19.64 13.37
N GLN A 75 11.66 -19.92 12.08
CA GLN A 75 12.52 -20.84 11.36
C GLN A 75 13.71 -20.04 10.89
N GLU A 76 14.93 -20.48 11.24
CA GLU A 76 16.18 -19.78 10.95
C GLU A 76 16.39 -19.46 9.45
N ASN A 77 15.56 -20.02 8.55
CA ASN A 77 15.65 -19.89 7.10
C ASN A 77 14.36 -19.42 6.41
N ASP A 78 13.30 -19.00 7.12
CA ASP A 78 12.14 -18.44 6.42
C ASP A 78 12.47 -17.03 5.91
N THR A 79 12.49 -16.89 4.59
CA THR A 79 12.77 -15.62 3.90
C THR A 79 11.52 -15.02 3.28
N TYR A 80 10.38 -15.72 3.30
CA TYR A 80 9.24 -15.37 2.47
C TYR A 80 8.46 -14.17 3.00
N TYR A 81 8.07 -14.20 4.28
CA TYR A 81 7.42 -13.07 4.95
C TYR A 81 8.32 -12.38 5.99
N GLU A 82 9.50 -12.93 6.28
CA GLU A 82 10.30 -12.49 7.43
C GLU A 82 10.76 -11.04 7.32
N LYS A 83 11.14 -10.56 6.10
CA LYS A 83 11.46 -9.15 5.89
C LYS A 83 10.25 -8.25 6.19
N PHE A 84 9.08 -8.60 5.66
CA PHE A 84 7.84 -7.86 5.88
C PHE A 84 7.44 -7.83 7.36
N ILE A 85 7.46 -8.98 8.04
CA ILE A 85 7.13 -9.08 9.47
C ILE A 85 8.16 -8.30 10.31
N GLY A 86 9.45 -8.41 10.01
CA GLY A 86 10.50 -7.68 10.71
C GLY A 86 10.36 -6.16 10.55
N VAL A 87 9.79 -5.70 9.42
CA VAL A 87 9.42 -4.29 9.26
C VAL A 87 8.20 -3.96 10.12
N LEU A 88 7.12 -4.74 10.10
CA LEU A 88 5.94 -4.52 10.98
C LEU A 88 6.33 -4.45 12.47
N GLU A 89 7.25 -5.32 12.92
CA GLU A 89 7.75 -5.31 14.31
C GLU A 89 8.43 -3.98 14.69
N LYS A 90 9.16 -3.35 13.75
CA LYS A 90 9.73 -2.00 13.97
C LYS A 90 8.67 -0.92 14.11
N TYR A 91 7.47 -1.14 13.56
CA TYR A 91 6.31 -0.25 13.69
C TYR A 91 5.40 -0.64 14.87
N GLY A 92 5.87 -1.50 15.78
CA GLY A 92 5.18 -1.82 17.04
C GLY A 92 4.22 -3.01 16.96
N TYR A 93 4.07 -3.64 15.79
CA TYR A 93 3.30 -4.87 15.68
C TYR A 93 4.01 -6.03 16.39
N LYS A 94 3.24 -6.96 16.96
CA LYS A 94 3.77 -8.06 17.78
C LYS A 94 3.28 -9.40 17.21
N ARG A 95 4.21 -10.30 16.92
CA ARG A 95 3.90 -11.70 16.59
C ARG A 95 3.03 -12.31 17.70
N ASN A 96 2.04 -13.10 17.31
CA ASN A 96 1.10 -13.77 18.21
C ASN A 96 0.14 -12.85 18.97
N ALA A 97 0.16 -11.54 18.69
CA ALA A 97 -0.81 -10.60 19.23
C ALA A 97 -1.50 -9.84 18.08
N SER A 98 -0.82 -8.89 17.46
CA SER A 98 -1.35 -8.12 16.32
C SER A 98 -0.96 -8.68 14.96
N ILE A 99 0.06 -9.54 14.88
CA ILE A 99 0.40 -10.32 13.68
C ILE A 99 0.04 -11.79 13.94
N LYS A 100 -0.95 -12.27 13.20
CA LYS A 100 -1.38 -13.67 13.22
C LYS A 100 -1.31 -14.22 11.79
N GLN A 101 -0.98 -15.50 11.69
CA GLN A 101 -0.86 -16.17 10.40
C GLN A 101 -1.92 -17.26 10.28
N ALA A 102 -2.42 -17.44 9.06
CA ALA A 102 -3.42 -18.47 8.74
C ALA A 102 -2.86 -19.42 7.66
N PRO A 103 -1.89 -20.30 8.00
CA PRO A 103 -1.40 -21.28 7.06
C PRO A 103 -2.46 -22.35 6.78
N TYR A 104 -2.44 -22.92 5.58
CA TYR A 104 -3.38 -23.96 5.17
C TYR A 104 -2.70 -25.00 4.27
N ASP A 105 -3.37 -26.13 4.06
CA ASP A 105 -2.90 -27.15 3.14
C ASP A 105 -3.13 -26.69 1.71
N TRP A 106 -2.12 -26.02 1.14
CA TRP A 106 -2.17 -25.40 -0.17
C TRP A 106 -2.26 -26.41 -1.33
N ARG A 107 -2.25 -27.72 -1.06
CA ARG A 107 -2.52 -28.75 -2.06
C ARG A 107 -4.03 -28.86 -2.36
N LYS A 108 -4.87 -28.52 -1.39
CA LYS A 108 -6.33 -28.72 -1.43
C LYS A 108 -7.07 -27.55 -2.06
N GLY A 109 -8.25 -27.84 -2.62
CA GLY A 109 -9.16 -26.83 -3.15
C GLY A 109 -10.11 -26.26 -2.08
N PRO A 110 -10.77 -25.11 -2.34
CA PRO A 110 -11.66 -24.46 -1.37
C PRO A 110 -12.88 -25.30 -0.96
N HIS A 111 -13.25 -26.31 -1.78
CA HIS A 111 -14.39 -27.21 -1.54
C HIS A 111 -14.14 -28.28 -0.47
N GLU A 112 -12.91 -28.48 -0.02
CA GLU A 112 -12.53 -29.60 0.86
C GLU A 112 -11.69 -29.17 2.08
N ILE A 113 -11.78 -27.90 2.47
CA ILE A 113 -11.01 -27.30 3.59
C ILE A 113 -11.91 -26.60 4.62
N ASN A 114 -13.10 -27.16 4.89
CA ASN A 114 -14.09 -26.56 5.81
C ASN A 114 -13.54 -26.23 7.19
N GLU A 115 -12.72 -27.11 7.77
CA GLU A 115 -12.07 -26.88 9.07
C GLU A 115 -11.18 -25.62 9.07
N TYR A 116 -10.50 -25.35 7.96
CA TYR A 116 -9.70 -24.13 7.82
C TYR A 116 -10.58 -22.87 7.80
N TRP A 117 -11.76 -22.91 7.17
CA TRP A 117 -12.68 -21.76 7.17
C TRP A 117 -13.16 -21.42 8.58
N ASP A 118 -13.48 -22.42 9.38
CA ASP A 118 -13.89 -22.25 10.77
C ASP A 118 -12.74 -21.70 11.63
N HIS A 119 -11.53 -22.25 11.47
CA HIS A 119 -10.34 -21.76 12.17
C HIS A 119 -9.97 -20.33 11.75
N LEU A 120 -10.05 -19.98 10.46
CA LEU A 120 -9.79 -18.62 9.99
C LEU A 120 -10.80 -17.63 10.57
N ARG A 121 -12.09 -18.00 10.60
CA ARG A 121 -13.13 -17.18 11.22
C ARG A 121 -12.85 -16.95 12.71
N GLN A 122 -12.50 -18.00 13.45
CA GLN A 122 -12.16 -17.90 14.86
C GLN A 122 -10.90 -17.06 15.08
N LEU A 123 -9.88 -17.23 14.23
CA LEU A 123 -8.66 -16.44 14.30
C LEU A 123 -8.95 -14.95 14.14
N VAL A 124 -9.76 -14.57 13.14
CA VAL A 124 -10.20 -13.18 12.95
C VAL A 124 -10.91 -12.64 14.18
N VAL A 125 -11.91 -13.36 14.71
CA VAL A 125 -12.70 -12.93 15.88
C VAL A 125 -11.84 -12.82 17.14
N ASN A 126 -10.97 -13.78 17.39
CA ASN A 126 -10.08 -13.76 18.56
C ASN A 126 -9.08 -12.61 18.44
N THR A 127 -8.48 -12.41 17.26
CA THR A 127 -7.53 -11.31 17.03
C THR A 127 -8.19 -9.96 17.25
N TYR A 128 -9.42 -9.77 16.80
CA TYR A 128 -10.21 -8.56 17.06
C TYR A 128 -10.35 -8.29 18.56
N HIS A 129 -10.81 -9.26 19.34
CA HIS A 129 -11.02 -9.09 20.79
C HIS A 129 -9.70 -8.96 21.58
N GLU A 130 -8.66 -9.69 21.18
CA GLU A 130 -7.32 -9.62 21.79
C GLU A 130 -6.63 -8.26 21.54
N ASN A 131 -7.04 -7.51 20.51
CA ASN A 131 -6.45 -6.22 20.13
C ASN A 131 -7.47 -5.07 20.29
N ASN A 132 -8.14 -5.01 21.44
CA ASN A 132 -9.05 -3.93 21.83
C ASN A 132 -10.23 -3.69 20.87
N ASN A 133 -10.78 -4.77 20.28
CA ASN A 133 -11.85 -4.68 19.30
C ASN A 133 -11.46 -3.88 18.04
N THR A 134 -10.16 -3.90 17.68
CA THR A 134 -9.66 -3.34 16.43
C THR A 134 -9.88 -4.32 15.30
N ARG A 135 -10.44 -3.85 14.18
CA ARG A 135 -10.69 -4.66 12.97
C ARG A 135 -9.40 -5.21 12.37
N VAL A 136 -9.52 -6.34 11.67
CA VAL A 136 -8.39 -7.12 11.15
C VAL A 136 -8.21 -6.84 9.66
N SER A 137 -7.01 -6.43 9.25
CA SER A 137 -6.62 -6.37 7.83
C SER A 137 -6.11 -7.73 7.35
N LEU A 138 -6.69 -8.23 6.26
CA LEU A 138 -6.28 -9.49 5.63
C LEU A 138 -5.19 -9.21 4.60
N ILE A 139 -3.95 -9.62 4.88
CA ILE A 139 -2.83 -9.49 3.94
C ILE A 139 -2.58 -10.84 3.27
N VAL A 140 -2.73 -10.89 1.96
CA VAL A 140 -2.67 -12.13 1.19
C VAL A 140 -1.76 -12.02 -0.01
N HIS A 141 -1.16 -13.13 -0.41
CA HIS A 141 -0.29 -13.19 -1.59
C HIS A 141 -0.68 -14.31 -2.54
N SER A 142 -0.65 -14.05 -3.86
CA SER A 142 -0.86 -15.05 -4.90
C SER A 142 -2.23 -15.74 -4.75
N MET A 143 -2.26 -17.07 -4.66
CA MET A 143 -3.45 -17.88 -4.36
C MET A 143 -4.15 -17.50 -3.04
N GLY A 144 -3.45 -16.83 -2.12
CA GLY A 144 -4.05 -16.24 -0.92
C GLY A 144 -5.16 -15.23 -1.25
N GLY A 145 -5.08 -14.52 -2.38
CA GLY A 145 -6.12 -13.61 -2.87
C GLY A 145 -7.46 -14.33 -3.09
N PRO A 146 -7.53 -15.29 -4.03
CA PRO A 146 -8.71 -16.15 -4.19
C PRO A 146 -9.18 -16.82 -2.90
N MET A 147 -8.27 -17.23 -2.00
CA MET A 147 -8.61 -17.82 -0.70
C MET A 147 -9.33 -16.85 0.23
N ALA A 148 -8.82 -15.62 0.37
CA ALA A 148 -9.50 -14.59 1.17
C ALA A 148 -10.84 -14.20 0.56
N LEU A 149 -10.93 -14.10 -0.77
CA LEU A 149 -12.19 -13.82 -1.46
C LEU A 149 -13.24 -14.92 -1.17
N ALA A 150 -12.85 -16.19 -1.31
CA ALA A 150 -13.71 -17.32 -1.01
C ALA A 150 -14.14 -17.36 0.47
N PHE A 151 -13.27 -16.97 1.40
CA PHE A 151 -13.62 -16.82 2.82
C PHE A 151 -14.65 -15.69 3.03
N LEU A 152 -14.41 -14.52 2.45
CA LEU A 152 -15.26 -13.33 2.60
C LEU A 152 -16.66 -13.55 1.99
N HIS A 153 -16.78 -14.27 0.88
CA HIS A 153 -18.08 -14.64 0.30
C HIS A 153 -18.90 -15.59 1.18
N GLN A 154 -18.26 -16.33 2.07
CA GLN A 154 -18.94 -17.19 3.05
C GLN A 154 -19.37 -16.43 4.30
N GLN A 155 -18.94 -15.16 4.48
CA GLN A 155 -19.31 -14.34 5.63
C GLN A 155 -20.46 -13.38 5.29
N PRO A 156 -21.44 -13.19 6.20
CA PRO A 156 -22.45 -12.17 6.02
C PRO A 156 -21.83 -10.76 6.12
N GLN A 157 -22.41 -9.77 5.44
CA GLN A 157 -21.89 -8.38 5.44
C GLN A 157 -21.64 -7.84 6.85
N ARG A 158 -22.58 -8.07 7.79
CA ARG A 158 -22.42 -7.68 9.20
C ARG A 158 -21.13 -8.20 9.86
N PHE A 159 -20.66 -9.38 9.48
CA PHE A 159 -19.41 -9.94 10.01
C PHE A 159 -18.22 -9.15 9.47
N LYS A 160 -18.22 -8.87 8.16
CA LYS A 160 -17.17 -8.10 7.49
C LYS A 160 -17.10 -6.68 8.08
N ASP A 161 -18.24 -6.01 8.21
CA ASP A 161 -18.32 -4.64 8.77
C ASP A 161 -17.79 -4.57 10.22
N THR A 162 -17.96 -5.65 10.99
CA THR A 162 -17.55 -5.72 12.41
C THR A 162 -16.08 -6.09 12.56
N TYR A 163 -15.57 -7.04 11.79
CA TYR A 163 -14.29 -7.69 12.07
C TYR A 163 -13.19 -7.43 11.05
N ILE A 164 -13.53 -7.02 9.82
CA ILE A 164 -12.56 -6.86 8.73
C ILE A 164 -12.37 -5.38 8.44
N GLU A 165 -11.13 -4.93 8.50
CA GLU A 165 -10.76 -3.55 8.10
C GLU A 165 -10.63 -3.49 6.58
N SER A 166 -9.71 -4.28 6.03
CA SER A 166 -9.40 -4.26 4.60
C SER A 166 -8.84 -5.61 4.11
N LEU A 167 -8.84 -5.79 2.79
CA LEU A 167 -8.16 -6.85 2.07
C LEU A 167 -6.98 -6.26 1.29
N ILE A 168 -5.75 -6.54 1.74
CA ILE A 168 -4.51 -6.15 1.06
C ILE A 168 -4.01 -7.36 0.25
N SER A 169 -4.23 -7.32 -1.06
CA SER A 169 -3.97 -8.42 -1.98
C SER A 169 -2.71 -8.18 -2.80
N LEU A 170 -1.66 -8.97 -2.56
CA LEU A 170 -0.38 -8.94 -3.25
C LEU A 170 -0.35 -9.98 -4.39
N SER A 171 -0.31 -9.53 -5.64
CA SER A 171 -0.33 -10.37 -6.84
C SER A 171 -1.45 -11.44 -6.80
N GLY A 172 -2.66 -11.03 -6.42
CA GLY A 172 -3.81 -11.93 -6.30
C GLY A 172 -4.12 -12.63 -7.62
N ALA A 173 -4.02 -13.96 -7.66
CA ALA A 173 -4.21 -14.77 -8.87
C ALA A 173 -5.70 -15.04 -9.13
N TYR A 174 -6.52 -13.99 -9.17
CA TYR A 174 -7.98 -14.08 -9.22
C TYR A 174 -8.51 -14.82 -10.45
N GLY A 175 -8.00 -14.48 -11.64
CA GLY A 175 -8.35 -15.15 -12.89
C GLY A 175 -7.63 -16.46 -13.13
N GLY A 176 -6.66 -16.81 -12.29
CA GLY A 176 -5.72 -17.90 -12.50
C GLY A 176 -4.46 -17.48 -13.28
N SER A 177 -3.71 -18.45 -13.78
CA SER A 177 -2.47 -18.22 -14.53
C SER A 177 -2.27 -19.27 -15.62
N THR A 178 -1.71 -18.87 -16.74
CA THR A 178 -1.28 -19.80 -17.81
C THR A 178 -0.14 -20.70 -17.32
N GLN A 179 0.63 -20.25 -16.33
CA GLN A 179 1.66 -21.03 -15.66
C GLN A 179 1.08 -22.29 -14.99
N ALA A 180 -0.09 -22.22 -14.35
CA ALA A 180 -0.76 -23.39 -13.80
C ALA A 180 -1.12 -24.43 -14.88
N LEU A 181 -1.60 -23.96 -16.04
CA LEU A 181 -1.89 -24.83 -17.18
C LEU A 181 -0.61 -25.48 -17.75
N SER A 182 0.50 -24.74 -17.80
CA SER A 182 1.81 -25.25 -18.19
C SER A 182 2.32 -26.34 -17.25
N VAL A 183 2.15 -26.15 -15.93
CA VAL A 183 2.49 -27.16 -14.91
C VAL A 183 1.68 -28.44 -15.12
N PHE A 184 0.37 -28.33 -15.38
CA PHE A 184 -0.48 -29.49 -15.64
C PHE A 184 0.02 -30.34 -16.84
N ILE A 185 0.37 -29.69 -17.94
CA ILE A 185 0.76 -30.35 -19.19
C ILE A 185 2.19 -30.91 -19.14
N ARG A 186 3.12 -30.12 -18.60
CA ARG A 186 4.56 -30.40 -18.73
C ARG A 186 5.15 -30.98 -17.45
N GLY A 187 4.46 -30.90 -16.31
CA GLY A 187 4.98 -31.37 -15.04
C GLY A 187 6.23 -30.64 -14.55
N ILE A 188 6.57 -29.50 -15.18
CA ILE A 188 7.73 -28.68 -14.85
C ILE A 188 7.41 -27.92 -13.57
N VAL A 189 7.53 -28.63 -12.45
CA VAL A 189 7.69 -28.02 -11.14
C VAL A 189 9.14 -27.57 -10.96
N THR A 190 10.08 -28.02 -11.81
CA THR A 190 11.50 -27.64 -11.75
C THR A 190 11.71 -26.13 -11.94
N SER A 191 11.04 -25.46 -12.89
CA SER A 191 11.21 -23.99 -13.03
C SER A 191 10.68 -23.20 -11.83
N ILE A 192 9.63 -23.70 -11.16
CA ILE A 192 9.08 -23.13 -9.92
C ILE A 192 10.01 -23.42 -8.74
N PHE A 193 10.48 -24.66 -8.58
CA PHE A 193 11.46 -25.04 -7.54
C PHE A 193 12.76 -24.24 -7.63
N TRP A 194 13.22 -23.91 -8.84
CA TRP A 194 14.47 -23.16 -9.05
C TRP A 194 14.31 -21.64 -9.01
N ARG A 195 13.13 -21.09 -9.37
CA ARG A 195 12.89 -19.64 -9.41
C ARG A 195 12.34 -19.07 -8.10
N LEU A 196 11.68 -19.86 -7.26
CA LEU A 196 10.95 -19.32 -6.11
C LEU A 196 11.83 -18.70 -5.02
N GLN A 197 13.13 -19.00 -4.90
CA GLN A 197 13.94 -18.46 -3.79
C GLN A 197 15.44 -18.21 -4.06
N GLY A 198 15.89 -18.01 -5.31
CA GLY A 198 17.32 -17.71 -5.56
C GLY A 198 18.32 -18.71 -4.95
N TYR A 199 17.82 -19.90 -4.56
CA TYR A 199 18.54 -20.85 -3.75
C TYR A 199 19.41 -21.69 -4.67
N GLN A 200 20.67 -21.84 -4.30
CA GLN A 200 21.60 -22.80 -4.90
C GLN A 200 20.94 -24.19 -4.97
N PRO A 201 21.29 -25.02 -5.97
CA PRO A 201 20.56 -26.25 -6.23
C PRO A 201 20.51 -27.15 -4.99
N ILE A 202 19.29 -27.41 -4.53
CA ILE A 202 18.93 -28.19 -3.34
C ILE A 202 19.53 -29.61 -3.37
N CYS A 203 19.79 -30.16 -4.58
CA CYS A 203 20.50 -31.40 -4.78
C CYS A 203 21.84 -31.17 -5.55
N ASN A 204 22.83 -32.05 -5.39
CA ASN A 204 24.18 -32.01 -6.00
C ASN A 204 24.16 -31.61 -7.51
N PRO A 205 25.06 -30.73 -8.02
CA PRO A 205 25.04 -30.26 -9.41
C PRO A 205 25.14 -31.33 -10.51
N ILE A 206 25.74 -32.51 -10.24
CA ILE A 206 25.72 -33.64 -11.18
C ILE A 206 24.35 -34.35 -11.13
N GLN A 207 23.79 -34.48 -9.93
CA GLN A 207 22.43 -34.97 -9.72
C GLN A 207 21.39 -34.01 -10.32
N ARG A 208 21.65 -32.69 -10.35
CA ARG A 208 20.80 -31.68 -11.02
C ARG A 208 20.58 -31.99 -12.50
N ILE A 209 21.65 -32.29 -13.24
CA ILE A 209 21.54 -32.61 -14.68
C ILE A 209 20.83 -33.96 -14.86
N ILE A 210 21.12 -34.93 -14.00
CA ILE A 210 20.48 -36.25 -14.02
C ILE A 210 19.00 -36.15 -13.64
N ASP A 211 18.62 -35.30 -12.69
CA ASP A 211 17.25 -35.07 -12.24
C ASP A 211 16.48 -34.14 -13.17
N GLU A 212 17.12 -33.20 -13.88
CA GLU A 212 16.49 -32.43 -14.96
C GLU A 212 16.17 -33.36 -16.14
N ILE A 213 17.13 -34.19 -16.55
CA ILE A 213 16.93 -35.21 -17.58
C ILE A 213 15.90 -36.24 -17.12
N LYS A 214 15.96 -36.73 -15.87
CA LYS A 214 14.97 -37.67 -15.34
C LYS A 214 13.62 -37.00 -15.15
N ALA A 215 13.49 -35.77 -14.68
CA ALA A 215 12.21 -35.07 -14.44
C ALA A 215 11.47 -34.76 -15.75
N LEU A 216 12.19 -34.52 -16.85
CA LEU A 216 11.62 -34.49 -18.20
C LEU A 216 10.94 -35.81 -18.60
N TYR A 217 11.32 -36.93 -17.96
CA TYR A 217 10.83 -38.28 -18.23
C TYR A 217 10.29 -39.03 -17.00
N ASN A 218 10.16 -38.38 -15.83
CA ASN A 218 9.76 -39.01 -14.57
C ASN A 218 8.32 -38.60 -14.28
N PRO A 219 7.35 -39.43 -14.69
CA PRO A 219 5.93 -39.11 -14.55
C PRO A 219 5.51 -38.90 -13.10
N SER A 220 6.33 -39.29 -12.11
CA SER A 220 6.06 -39.13 -10.68
C SER A 220 5.96 -37.67 -10.23
N ILE A 221 6.77 -36.75 -10.76
CA ILE A 221 6.73 -35.32 -10.34
C ILE A 221 5.52 -34.60 -10.92
N GLN A 222 5.24 -34.84 -12.21
CA GLN A 222 4.01 -34.35 -12.85
C GLN A 222 2.77 -34.85 -12.11
N GLN A 223 2.76 -36.14 -11.72
CA GLN A 223 1.66 -36.73 -10.97
C GLN A 223 1.44 -36.08 -9.60
N VAL A 224 2.48 -35.56 -8.95
CA VAL A 224 2.34 -34.87 -7.66
C VAL A 224 1.61 -33.55 -7.83
N ALA A 225 2.08 -32.67 -8.71
CA ALA A 225 1.41 -31.38 -8.93
C ALA A 225 -0.02 -31.57 -9.45
N ASN A 226 -0.23 -32.52 -10.36
CA ASN A 226 -1.55 -32.85 -10.89
C ASN A 226 -2.48 -33.51 -9.85
N SER A 227 -1.95 -33.98 -8.73
CA SER A 227 -2.78 -34.47 -7.62
C SER A 227 -3.38 -33.36 -6.77
N PHE A 228 -3.00 -32.09 -6.97
CA PHE A 228 -3.44 -30.97 -6.13
C PHE A 228 -4.65 -30.25 -6.74
N PRO A 229 -5.85 -30.31 -6.12
CA PRO A 229 -7.00 -29.56 -6.63
C PRO A 229 -6.78 -28.04 -6.71
N SER A 230 -5.90 -27.48 -5.88
CA SER A 230 -5.52 -26.06 -5.94
C SER A 230 -4.87 -25.64 -7.25
N LEU A 231 -4.18 -26.55 -7.95
CA LEU A 231 -3.58 -26.26 -9.26
C LEU A 231 -4.66 -25.90 -10.29
N TYR A 232 -5.75 -26.66 -10.29
CA TYR A 232 -6.88 -26.47 -11.21
C TYR A 232 -7.72 -25.24 -10.86
N TRP A 233 -7.71 -24.84 -9.59
CA TRP A 233 -8.32 -23.59 -9.17
C TRP A 233 -7.54 -22.39 -9.74
N LEU A 234 -6.23 -22.51 -9.91
CA LEU A 234 -5.39 -21.49 -10.55
C LEU A 234 -5.34 -21.57 -12.08
N PHE A 235 -6.19 -22.38 -12.74
CA PHE A 235 -6.27 -22.36 -14.21
C PHE A 235 -6.83 -21.03 -14.72
N PRO A 236 -6.45 -20.60 -15.94
CA PRO A 236 -7.09 -19.46 -16.58
C PRO A 236 -8.61 -19.62 -16.57
N SER A 237 -9.32 -18.52 -16.36
CA SER A 237 -10.76 -18.52 -16.20
C SER A 237 -11.45 -17.38 -16.96
N PRO A 238 -12.77 -17.50 -17.23
CA PRO A 238 -13.50 -16.52 -18.03
C PRO A 238 -13.60 -15.12 -17.43
N ILE A 239 -13.17 -14.90 -16.18
CA ILE A 239 -13.17 -13.56 -15.58
C ILE A 239 -12.01 -12.69 -16.11
N ALA A 240 -10.96 -13.32 -16.65
CA ALA A 240 -9.75 -12.64 -17.14
C ALA A 240 -9.38 -13.01 -18.59
N TRP A 241 -9.89 -14.12 -19.13
CA TRP A 241 -9.61 -14.58 -20.50
C TRP A 241 -10.87 -14.76 -21.33
N GLU A 242 -10.76 -14.48 -22.63
CA GLU A 242 -11.82 -14.77 -23.58
C GLU A 242 -11.97 -16.29 -23.80
N LYS A 243 -13.21 -16.76 -23.97
CA LYS A 243 -13.47 -18.20 -24.15
C LYS A 243 -12.80 -18.78 -25.39
N SER A 244 -12.60 -17.97 -26.43
CA SER A 244 -11.97 -18.37 -27.70
C SER A 244 -10.46 -18.20 -27.71
N GLU A 245 -9.86 -17.59 -26.68
CA GLU A 245 -8.43 -17.32 -26.65
C GLU A 245 -7.61 -18.63 -26.61
N VAL A 246 -6.66 -18.78 -27.54
CA VAL A 246 -5.86 -20.01 -27.66
C VAL A 246 -4.79 -20.01 -26.59
N LEU A 247 -4.90 -20.94 -25.64
CA LEU A 247 -3.95 -21.13 -24.55
C LEU A 247 -2.88 -22.17 -24.90
N ILE A 248 -3.25 -23.18 -25.72
CA ILE A 248 -2.34 -24.21 -26.20
C ILE A 248 -2.60 -24.44 -27.68
N GLN A 249 -1.58 -24.26 -28.50
CA GLN A 249 -1.59 -24.62 -29.90
C GLN A 249 -0.82 -25.93 -30.09
N THR A 250 -1.41 -26.86 -30.84
CA THR A 250 -0.77 -28.13 -31.22
C THR A 250 -0.91 -28.36 -32.72
N PRO A 251 -0.16 -29.29 -33.33
CA PRO A 251 -0.25 -29.53 -34.78
C PRO A 251 -1.61 -30.02 -35.25
N SER A 252 -2.39 -30.65 -34.36
CA SER A 252 -3.71 -31.20 -34.69
C SER A 252 -4.88 -30.36 -34.18
N LYS A 253 -4.69 -29.55 -33.13
CA LYS A 253 -5.80 -28.84 -32.46
C LYS A 253 -5.33 -27.67 -31.59
N ASN A 254 -6.15 -26.64 -31.53
CA ASN A 254 -6.00 -25.54 -30.57
C ASN A 254 -6.95 -25.75 -29.38
N TYR A 255 -6.43 -25.51 -28.17
CA TYR A 255 -7.18 -25.56 -26.93
C TYR A 255 -7.30 -24.15 -26.32
N SER A 256 -8.52 -23.79 -25.99
CA SER A 256 -8.96 -22.57 -25.32
C SER A 256 -9.82 -22.93 -24.11
N LEU A 257 -10.29 -21.93 -23.36
CA LEU A 257 -11.27 -22.15 -22.28
C LEU A 257 -12.58 -22.77 -22.80
N GLY A 258 -13.00 -22.42 -24.02
CA GLY A 258 -14.22 -22.92 -24.63
C GLY A 258 -14.22 -24.43 -24.91
N ASN A 259 -13.04 -25.04 -25.05
CA ASN A 259 -12.91 -26.48 -25.33
C ASN A 259 -11.90 -27.19 -24.43
N ILE A 260 -11.63 -26.64 -23.24
CA ILE A 260 -10.63 -27.18 -22.32
C ILE A 260 -10.93 -28.63 -21.88
N HIS A 261 -12.19 -29.04 -21.85
CA HIS A 261 -12.58 -30.44 -21.55
C HIS A 261 -11.98 -31.45 -22.55
N GLU A 262 -11.84 -31.07 -23.82
CA GLU A 262 -11.27 -31.91 -24.86
C GLU A 262 -9.76 -32.14 -24.63
N LEU A 263 -9.07 -31.18 -23.99
CA LEU A 263 -7.68 -31.34 -23.58
C LEU A 263 -7.54 -32.44 -22.53
N PHE A 264 -8.39 -32.43 -21.50
CA PHE A 264 -8.39 -33.47 -20.47
C PHE A 264 -8.69 -34.85 -21.06
N GLN A 265 -9.64 -34.95 -21.99
CA GLN A 265 -9.95 -36.19 -22.70
C GLN A 265 -8.77 -36.67 -23.54
N TYR A 266 -8.14 -35.77 -24.31
CA TYR A 266 -6.98 -36.10 -25.14
C TYR A 266 -5.81 -36.64 -24.28
N LEU A 267 -5.58 -36.05 -23.11
CA LEU A 267 -4.52 -36.47 -22.19
C LEU A 267 -4.90 -37.67 -21.32
N ASN A 268 -6.15 -38.18 -21.41
CA ASN A 268 -6.71 -39.21 -20.55
C ASN A 268 -6.63 -38.87 -19.04
N ARG A 269 -7.10 -37.66 -18.69
CA ARG A 269 -7.00 -37.03 -17.36
C ARG A 269 -8.38 -36.81 -16.72
N THR A 270 -9.15 -37.88 -16.54
CA THR A 270 -10.54 -37.80 -16.05
C THR A 270 -10.64 -37.33 -14.61
N THR A 271 -9.78 -37.83 -13.72
CA THR A 271 -9.72 -37.41 -12.31
C THR A 271 -9.41 -35.93 -12.18
N GLU A 272 -8.44 -35.45 -12.95
CA GLU A 272 -8.02 -34.05 -12.94
C GLU A 272 -9.10 -33.12 -13.50
N TYR A 273 -9.91 -33.61 -14.45
CA TYR A 273 -11.09 -32.88 -14.91
C TYR A 273 -12.15 -32.75 -13.81
N GLU A 274 -12.34 -33.78 -12.97
CA GLU A 274 -13.24 -33.68 -11.82
C GLU A 274 -12.75 -32.64 -10.80
N PHE A 275 -11.43 -32.57 -10.53
CA PHE A 275 -10.85 -31.49 -9.71
C PHE A 275 -11.21 -30.11 -10.28
N TYR A 276 -10.99 -29.91 -11.57
CA TYR A 276 -11.32 -28.68 -12.28
C TYR A 276 -12.81 -28.32 -12.13
N GLN A 277 -13.71 -29.30 -12.28
CA GLN A 277 -15.15 -29.08 -12.13
C GLN A 277 -15.55 -28.70 -10.69
N LYS A 278 -14.91 -29.29 -9.66
CA LYS A 278 -15.21 -29.01 -8.25
C LYS A 278 -14.79 -27.60 -7.81
N VAL A 279 -13.70 -27.07 -8.37
CA VAL A 279 -13.20 -25.72 -8.03
C VAL A 279 -13.77 -24.62 -8.91
N LEU A 280 -14.33 -24.96 -10.09
CA LEU A 280 -14.86 -24.00 -11.04
C LEU A 280 -15.89 -23.01 -10.44
N PRO A 281 -16.85 -23.41 -9.57
CA PRO A 281 -17.78 -22.47 -8.94
C PRO A 281 -17.08 -21.35 -8.15
N TYR A 282 -15.94 -21.65 -7.52
CA TYR A 282 -15.14 -20.68 -6.76
C TYR A 282 -14.36 -19.73 -7.69
N ASN A 283 -13.94 -20.21 -8.87
CA ASN A 283 -13.34 -19.34 -9.90
C ASN A 283 -14.34 -18.38 -10.53
N LEU A 284 -15.59 -18.83 -10.70
CA LEU A 284 -16.62 -18.04 -11.37
C LEU A 284 -17.33 -17.05 -10.42
N ASN A 285 -17.33 -17.30 -9.11
CA ASN A 285 -17.84 -16.34 -8.15
C ASN A 285 -16.81 -15.23 -7.89
N PHE A 286 -16.85 -14.18 -8.70
CA PHE A 286 -15.95 -13.04 -8.61
C PHE A 286 -16.64 -11.74 -8.15
N SER A 287 -17.75 -11.87 -7.40
CA SER A 287 -18.43 -10.72 -6.80
C SER A 287 -17.50 -9.97 -5.85
N ALA A 288 -17.68 -8.65 -5.74
CA ALA A 288 -16.84 -7.82 -4.89
C ALA A 288 -16.87 -8.27 -3.41
N PRO A 289 -15.74 -8.18 -2.68
CA PRO A 289 -15.63 -8.72 -1.33
C PRO A 289 -16.43 -7.93 -0.29
N GLY A 290 -16.88 -6.70 -0.59
CA GLY A 290 -17.66 -5.87 0.33
C GLY A 290 -16.87 -5.45 1.57
N VAL A 291 -15.59 -5.16 1.38
CA VAL A 291 -14.64 -4.56 2.34
C VAL A 291 -13.72 -3.63 1.56
N GLU A 292 -12.97 -2.78 2.24
CA GLU A 292 -11.93 -1.97 1.58
C GLU A 292 -10.86 -2.89 0.96
N VAL A 293 -10.45 -2.59 -0.28
CA VAL A 293 -9.49 -3.43 -1.03
C VAL A 293 -8.28 -2.63 -1.47
N TYR A 294 -7.09 -3.18 -1.24
CA TYR A 294 -5.84 -2.76 -1.88
C TYR A 294 -5.39 -3.85 -2.84
N CYS A 295 -5.58 -3.61 -4.13
CA CYS A 295 -5.14 -4.53 -5.19
C CYS A 295 -3.76 -4.15 -5.70
N LEU A 296 -2.74 -4.87 -5.23
CA LEU A 296 -1.33 -4.58 -5.45
C LEU A 296 -0.72 -5.67 -6.31
N TYR A 297 -0.03 -5.33 -7.39
CA TYR A 297 0.54 -6.35 -8.28
C TYR A 297 1.79 -5.86 -9.01
N GLY A 298 2.68 -6.80 -9.36
CA GLY A 298 3.83 -6.53 -10.22
C GLY A 298 3.44 -6.40 -11.70
N GLN A 299 4.14 -5.56 -12.45
CA GLN A 299 3.98 -5.43 -13.90
C GLN A 299 5.35 -5.31 -14.60
N ASN A 300 5.38 -5.50 -15.92
CA ASN A 300 6.54 -5.40 -16.80
C ASN A 300 7.54 -6.54 -16.60
N LYS A 301 7.02 -7.74 -16.30
CA LYS A 301 7.80 -8.98 -16.29
C LYS A 301 7.27 -9.93 -17.34
N THR A 302 8.21 -10.47 -18.11
CA THR A 302 7.94 -11.52 -19.10
C THR A 302 7.25 -12.70 -18.42
N THR A 303 5.99 -12.91 -18.76
CA THR A 303 5.12 -13.92 -18.16
C THR A 303 4.60 -14.84 -19.25
N LEU A 304 4.50 -16.15 -18.98
CA LEU A 304 3.94 -17.10 -19.94
C LEU A 304 2.51 -16.69 -20.32
N SER A 305 2.15 -16.74 -21.59
CA SER A 305 0.79 -16.46 -22.09
C SER A 305 0.16 -17.68 -22.76
N SER A 306 0.93 -18.40 -23.57
CA SER A 306 0.43 -19.63 -24.22
C SER A 306 1.58 -20.57 -24.58
N LEU A 307 1.23 -21.81 -24.91
CA LEU A 307 2.18 -22.85 -25.33
C LEU A 307 1.93 -23.24 -26.79
N GLU A 308 2.97 -23.19 -27.62
CA GLU A 308 2.92 -23.61 -29.02
C GLU A 308 3.76 -24.88 -29.24
N TYR A 309 3.12 -25.98 -29.61
CA TYR A 309 3.76 -27.23 -30.00
C TYR A 309 3.75 -27.38 -31.52
N THR A 310 4.93 -27.60 -32.11
CA THR A 310 5.09 -27.68 -33.56
C THR A 310 5.20 -29.11 -34.10
N ASP A 311 5.49 -30.10 -33.25
CA ASP A 311 5.71 -31.50 -33.65
C ASP A 311 4.81 -32.52 -32.92
N LYS A 312 5.02 -32.77 -31.63
CA LYS A 312 4.33 -33.78 -30.84
C LYS A 312 3.81 -33.15 -29.56
N PHE A 313 2.54 -33.36 -29.26
CA PHE A 313 1.93 -32.92 -28.01
C PHE A 313 1.62 -34.13 -27.12
N PRO A 314 1.87 -34.11 -25.79
CA PRO A 314 2.45 -33.02 -25.00
C PRO A 314 3.99 -33.07 -24.82
N LEU A 315 4.67 -34.06 -25.40
CA LEU A 315 6.09 -34.37 -25.12
C LEU A 315 7.12 -33.78 -26.11
N GLY A 316 6.66 -33.11 -27.17
CA GLY A 316 7.52 -32.53 -28.20
C GLY A 316 8.07 -31.15 -27.85
N LYS A 317 8.68 -30.50 -28.83
CA LYS A 317 9.24 -29.16 -28.65
C LYS A 317 8.12 -28.14 -28.45
N VAL A 318 8.26 -27.34 -27.41
CA VAL A 318 7.31 -26.28 -27.06
C VAL A 318 7.98 -24.91 -27.14
N LYS A 319 7.32 -23.98 -27.79
CA LYS A 319 7.65 -22.56 -27.75
C LYS A 319 6.71 -21.88 -26.75
N GLU A 320 7.30 -21.21 -25.76
CA GLU A 320 6.57 -20.40 -24.78
C GLU A 320 6.32 -19.02 -25.39
N VAL A 321 5.04 -18.69 -25.60
CA VAL A 321 4.63 -17.32 -25.96
C VAL A 321 4.49 -16.56 -24.66
N THR A 322 5.04 -15.35 -24.61
CA THR A 322 5.07 -14.54 -23.39
C THR A 322 4.38 -13.20 -23.59
N GLY A 323 3.89 -12.64 -22.49
CA GLY A 323 3.27 -11.33 -22.41
C GLY A 323 3.62 -10.64 -21.09
N ASP A 324 2.86 -9.62 -20.75
CA ASP A 324 3.05 -8.85 -19.52
C ASP A 324 2.42 -9.54 -18.29
N GLY A 325 2.98 -9.26 -17.12
CA GLY A 325 2.58 -9.78 -15.82
C GLY A 325 3.69 -9.55 -14.79
N ASP A 326 3.70 -10.39 -13.75
CA ASP A 326 4.70 -10.35 -12.67
C ASP A 326 5.74 -11.50 -12.76
N GLY A 327 5.80 -12.18 -13.91
CA GLY A 327 6.67 -13.31 -14.18
C GLY A 327 6.05 -14.67 -13.82
N THR A 328 4.86 -14.68 -13.19
CA THR A 328 4.09 -15.90 -12.92
C THR A 328 2.62 -15.75 -13.32
N VAL A 329 1.98 -14.67 -12.88
CA VAL A 329 0.56 -14.38 -13.13
C VAL A 329 0.46 -13.32 -14.21
N ASN A 330 -0.38 -13.58 -15.20
CA ASN A 330 -0.62 -12.69 -16.32
C ASN A 330 -1.26 -11.38 -15.87
N LEU A 331 -0.92 -10.27 -16.54
CA LEU A 331 -1.43 -8.95 -16.20
C LEU A 331 -2.95 -8.86 -16.20
N ASN A 332 -3.64 -9.48 -17.17
CA ASN A 332 -5.10 -9.51 -17.24
C ASN A 332 -5.74 -10.16 -16.00
N SER A 333 -5.13 -11.21 -15.44
CA SER A 333 -5.56 -11.79 -14.17
C SER A 333 -5.24 -10.90 -12.97
N LEU A 334 -4.05 -10.30 -12.93
CA LEU A 334 -3.64 -9.42 -11.83
C LEU A 334 -4.55 -8.19 -11.71
N GLN A 335 -5.00 -7.67 -12.86
CA GLN A 335 -5.86 -6.50 -12.96
C GLN A 335 -7.36 -6.80 -12.82
N THR A 336 -7.77 -8.06 -12.71
CA THR A 336 -9.20 -8.41 -12.67
C THR A 336 -9.93 -7.77 -11.48
N CYS A 337 -9.24 -7.59 -10.35
CA CYS A 337 -9.75 -6.90 -9.16
C CYS A 337 -10.28 -5.47 -9.45
N LYS A 338 -9.80 -4.79 -10.50
CA LYS A 338 -10.28 -3.46 -10.93
C LYS A 338 -11.79 -3.40 -11.10
N GLN A 339 -12.40 -4.52 -11.48
CA GLN A 339 -13.85 -4.64 -11.67
C GLN A 339 -14.60 -4.31 -10.37
N TRP A 340 -13.99 -4.52 -9.20
CA TRP A 340 -14.63 -4.25 -7.92
C TRP A 340 -14.81 -2.76 -7.62
N LYS A 341 -14.03 -1.88 -8.26
CA LYS A 341 -14.14 -0.41 -8.11
C LYS A 341 -15.57 0.10 -8.34
N SER A 342 -16.33 -0.54 -9.24
CA SER A 342 -17.73 -0.17 -9.55
C SER A 342 -18.78 -1.13 -8.98
N GLN A 343 -18.37 -2.24 -8.36
CA GLN A 343 -19.28 -3.29 -7.86
C GLN A 343 -19.57 -3.18 -6.35
N GLN A 344 -18.83 -2.34 -5.63
CA GLN A 344 -18.98 -2.17 -4.18
C GLN A 344 -18.96 -0.69 -3.78
N LYS A 345 -19.34 -0.40 -2.54
CA LYS A 345 -19.36 0.96 -1.98
C LYS A 345 -18.10 1.28 -1.19
N GLU A 346 -17.47 0.23 -0.67
CA GLU A 346 -16.26 0.24 0.12
C GLU A 346 -15.08 0.68 -0.74
N PRO A 347 -14.10 1.43 -0.20
CA PRO A 347 -13.00 1.96 -1.00
C PRO A 347 -12.21 0.88 -1.74
N PHE A 348 -11.70 1.25 -2.91
CA PHE A 348 -10.88 0.39 -3.75
C PHE A 348 -9.64 1.15 -4.19
N HIS A 349 -8.48 0.57 -3.89
CA HIS A 349 -7.16 1.09 -4.22
C HIS A 349 -6.46 0.10 -5.12
N GLU A 350 -5.70 0.64 -6.07
CA GLU A 350 -4.96 -0.15 -7.03
C GLU A 350 -3.58 0.43 -7.21
N LEU A 351 -2.56 -0.43 -7.21
CA LEU A 351 -1.21 -0.01 -7.54
C LEU A 351 -0.44 -1.11 -8.28
N ALA A 352 0.09 -0.75 -9.43
CA ALA A 352 1.02 -1.56 -10.20
C ALA A 352 2.46 -1.19 -9.84
N PHE A 353 3.26 -2.20 -9.47
CA PHE A 353 4.67 -2.04 -9.17
C PHE A 353 5.53 -2.46 -10.37
N MET A 354 6.16 -1.48 -11.01
CA MET A 354 6.98 -1.72 -12.19
C MET A 354 8.21 -2.55 -11.83
N ASN A 355 8.44 -3.62 -12.58
CA ASN A 355 9.60 -4.50 -12.45
C ASN A 355 9.70 -5.25 -11.11
N VAL A 356 8.58 -5.42 -10.38
CA VAL A 356 8.51 -6.34 -9.24
C VAL A 356 8.06 -7.73 -9.71
N ASN A 357 8.81 -8.77 -9.34
CA ASN A 357 8.46 -10.16 -9.64
C ASN A 357 7.44 -10.70 -8.63
N HIS A 358 6.72 -11.76 -9.02
CA HIS A 358 5.68 -12.41 -8.21
C HIS A 358 6.10 -12.69 -6.75
N THR A 359 7.27 -13.29 -6.53
CA THR A 359 7.76 -13.63 -5.18
C THR A 359 8.38 -12.45 -4.44
N SER A 360 8.79 -11.40 -5.16
CA SER A 360 9.39 -10.22 -4.55
C SER A 360 8.35 -9.31 -3.91
N MET A 361 7.05 -9.50 -4.19
CA MET A 361 5.97 -8.70 -3.58
C MET A 361 5.98 -8.67 -2.04
N THR A 362 6.51 -9.68 -1.35
CA THR A 362 6.60 -9.72 0.12
C THR A 362 7.94 -9.23 0.67
N THR A 363 8.90 -8.90 -0.20
CA THR A 363 10.28 -8.52 0.18
C THR A 363 10.76 -7.23 -0.48
N ASP A 364 10.04 -6.70 -1.46
CA ASP A 364 10.35 -5.43 -2.11
C ASP A 364 10.07 -4.26 -1.16
N ASP A 365 11.03 -3.35 -1.01
CA ASP A 365 10.93 -2.24 -0.06
C ASP A 365 9.80 -1.27 -0.42
N THR A 366 9.56 -1.03 -1.71
CA THR A 366 8.50 -0.11 -2.16
C THR A 366 7.10 -0.69 -1.90
N VAL A 367 6.95 -2.00 -2.07
CA VAL A 367 5.71 -2.71 -1.77
C VAL A 367 5.46 -2.73 -0.26
N ILE A 368 6.47 -3.08 0.53
CA ILE A 368 6.36 -3.09 2.00
C ILE A 368 6.02 -1.69 2.52
N GLU A 369 6.68 -0.66 1.99
CA GLU A 369 6.40 0.73 2.34
C GLU A 369 4.93 1.05 2.04
N TYR A 370 4.42 0.74 0.84
CA TYR A 370 3.01 0.98 0.53
C TYR A 370 2.04 0.22 1.46
N ILE A 371 2.34 -1.03 1.82
CA ILE A 371 1.49 -1.80 2.75
C ILE A 371 1.49 -1.13 4.14
N LEU A 372 2.65 -0.69 4.64
CA LEU A 372 2.71 0.08 5.89
C LEU A 372 1.86 1.34 5.79
N LYS A 373 1.92 2.03 4.65
CA LYS A 373 1.11 3.21 4.40
C LYS A 373 -0.38 2.86 4.47
N ALA A 374 -0.81 1.79 3.82
CA ALA A 374 -2.20 1.32 3.88
C ALA A 374 -2.63 0.96 5.31
N LEU A 375 -1.77 0.27 6.07
CA LEU A 375 -2.06 -0.11 7.47
C LEU A 375 -2.05 1.09 8.44
N HIS A 376 -1.34 2.17 8.12
CA HIS A 376 -1.17 3.34 8.99
C HIS A 376 -2.03 4.53 8.57
N ALA A 377 -2.53 4.58 7.33
CA ALA A 377 -3.43 5.61 6.86
C ALA A 377 -4.66 5.73 7.78
N ASP A 378 -5.23 4.58 8.19
CA ASP A 378 -6.37 4.54 9.12
C ASP A 378 -6.08 5.23 10.46
N ASN A 379 -4.88 5.08 11.03
CA ASN A 379 -4.52 5.75 12.31
C ASN A 379 -4.46 7.27 12.18
N LEU A 380 -4.24 7.80 10.98
CA LEU A 380 -4.29 9.22 10.72
C LEU A 380 -5.70 9.71 10.41
N ARG A 381 -6.65 8.82 10.10
CA ARG A 381 -8.02 9.17 9.76
C ARG A 381 -8.71 9.96 10.86
N LEU A 382 -9.48 10.96 10.43
CA LEU A 382 -10.39 11.70 11.27
C LEU A 382 -11.85 11.37 10.92
N PHE A 383 -12.70 11.32 11.94
CA PHE A 383 -14.15 11.14 11.78
C PHE A 383 -14.86 12.45 12.10
N TYR A 384 -15.61 12.98 11.14
CA TYR A 384 -16.41 14.19 11.34
C TYR A 384 -17.71 13.87 12.08
N ASP A 385 -17.98 14.60 13.16
CA ASP A 385 -19.23 14.54 13.91
C ASP A 385 -20.12 15.72 13.52
N GLY A 386 -21.19 15.44 12.77
CA GLY A 386 -22.11 16.46 12.28
C GLY A 386 -22.89 17.21 13.37
N ASN A 387 -22.94 16.69 14.61
CA ASN A 387 -23.61 17.38 15.72
C ASN A 387 -22.67 18.39 16.39
N THR A 388 -21.43 17.99 16.66
CA THR A 388 -20.44 18.88 17.29
C THR A 388 -19.72 19.77 16.28
N ARG A 389 -19.83 19.45 14.99
CA ARG A 389 -19.06 20.04 13.88
C ARG A 389 -17.55 19.98 14.12
N ARG A 390 -17.09 18.92 14.79
CA ARG A 390 -15.68 18.65 15.10
C ARG A 390 -15.29 17.27 14.60
N THR A 391 -13.99 17.09 14.39
CA THR A 391 -13.40 15.82 14.05
C THR A 391 -13.04 15.03 15.32
N LYS A 392 -12.90 13.70 15.20
CA LYS A 392 -12.42 12.80 16.25
C LYS A 392 -11.41 11.83 15.66
N ASN A 393 -10.44 11.39 16.46
CA ASN A 393 -9.58 10.27 16.04
C ASN A 393 -10.44 9.00 15.92
N GLN A 394 -9.90 7.98 15.26
CA GLN A 394 -10.46 6.63 15.30
C GLN A 394 -10.63 6.15 16.75
N GLU A 395 -11.68 5.35 17.00
CA GLU A 395 -11.89 4.73 18.32
C GLU A 395 -10.67 3.90 18.70
N GLY A 396 -10.17 4.06 19.94
CA GLY A 396 -8.95 3.43 20.41
C GLY A 396 -7.64 4.11 20.00
N VAL A 397 -7.67 5.14 19.15
CA VAL A 397 -6.47 5.86 18.70
C VAL A 397 -6.31 7.19 19.44
N GLU A 398 -5.20 7.33 20.17
CA GLU A 398 -4.78 8.59 20.76
C GLU A 398 -3.64 9.21 19.94
N VAL A 399 -3.82 10.46 19.51
CA VAL A 399 -2.79 11.22 18.80
C VAL A 399 -2.37 12.40 19.66
N ARG A 400 -1.05 12.59 19.77
CA ARG A 400 -0.44 13.68 20.52
C ARG A 400 0.56 14.40 19.63
N VAL A 401 0.68 15.71 19.85
CA VAL A 401 1.69 16.57 19.21
C VAL A 401 2.84 16.77 20.22
N PRO A 402 3.96 16.05 20.09
CA PRO A 402 5.05 16.13 21.05
C PRO A 402 5.88 17.41 20.92
N GLY A 403 6.53 17.81 22.01
CA GLY A 403 7.60 18.82 22.01
C GLY A 403 7.17 20.25 21.76
N PHE A 404 5.91 20.59 22.06
CA PHE A 404 5.45 21.99 22.06
C PHE A 404 6.37 22.86 22.92
N GLY A 405 6.87 23.96 22.34
CA GLY A 405 7.84 24.86 22.94
C GLY A 405 9.29 24.63 22.46
N SER A 406 9.71 23.40 22.13
CA SER A 406 11.07 23.16 21.65
C SER A 406 11.15 23.35 20.13
N SER A 407 12.21 23.99 19.63
CA SER A 407 12.48 24.08 18.18
C SER A 407 12.98 22.75 17.62
N SER A 408 13.54 21.87 18.45
CA SER A 408 14.11 20.59 18.01
C SER A 408 13.11 19.68 17.28
N VAL A 409 11.83 19.74 17.65
CA VAL A 409 10.78 18.93 17.00
C VAL A 409 10.39 19.41 15.60
N LEU A 410 10.85 20.60 15.19
CA LEU A 410 10.64 21.13 13.85
C LEU A 410 11.86 20.88 12.94
N ALA A 411 13.02 20.57 13.53
CA ALA A 411 14.25 20.36 12.77
C ALA A 411 14.14 19.17 11.81
N ASN A 412 13.58 18.06 12.29
CA ASN A 412 13.39 16.83 11.51
C ASN A 412 12.03 16.21 11.82
N LEU A 413 11.25 15.91 10.77
CA LEU A 413 9.88 15.38 10.90
C LEU A 413 9.80 13.86 11.10
N GLY A 414 10.95 13.19 11.25
CA GLY A 414 11.07 11.81 11.70
C GLY A 414 11.30 10.79 10.58
N SER A 415 12.38 10.00 10.71
CA SER A 415 12.88 8.96 9.77
C SER A 415 13.59 9.48 8.52
N GLU A 416 14.43 8.62 7.92
CA GLU A 416 15.18 8.85 6.66
C GLU A 416 14.30 9.33 5.48
N MET A 417 12.97 9.26 5.62
CA MET A 417 11.96 9.58 4.60
C MET A 417 11.60 11.09 4.50
N PHE A 418 11.72 11.87 5.59
CA PHE A 418 11.25 13.28 5.61
C PHE A 418 12.38 14.31 5.63
N GLY A 419 13.59 13.89 6.02
CA GLY A 419 14.79 14.73 6.02
C GLY A 419 14.72 15.96 6.94
N ASP A 420 15.59 16.91 6.63
CA ASP A 420 15.79 18.17 7.35
C ASP A 420 14.78 19.22 6.87
N TYR A 421 13.86 19.63 7.76
CA TYR A 421 12.81 20.61 7.44
C TYR A 421 13.21 22.02 7.90
N PHE A 422 13.10 22.35 9.19
CA PHE A 422 13.61 23.61 9.74
C PHE A 422 15.08 23.52 10.20
N LYS A 423 15.76 22.40 9.98
CA LYS A 423 17.08 22.15 10.57
C LYS A 423 18.09 23.26 10.22
N ASN A 424 18.20 23.63 8.95
CA ASN A 424 19.19 24.62 8.52
C ASN A 424 18.93 26.00 9.16
N LEU A 425 17.67 26.46 9.17
CA LEU A 425 17.30 27.71 9.85
C LEU A 425 17.57 27.65 11.37
N ILE A 426 17.23 26.53 12.02
CA ILE A 426 17.45 26.34 13.46
C ILE A 426 18.95 26.33 13.78
N ASP A 427 19.77 25.67 12.96
CA ASP A 427 21.21 25.58 13.13
C ASP A 427 21.86 26.97 12.98
N GLU A 428 21.46 27.75 11.97
CA GLU A 428 21.93 29.13 11.74
C GLU A 428 21.56 30.07 12.90
N LEU A 429 20.30 30.04 13.34
CA LEU A 429 19.86 30.83 14.51
C LEU A 429 20.63 30.40 15.77
N SER A 430 20.88 29.10 15.94
CA SER A 430 21.67 28.60 17.07
C SER A 430 23.12 29.12 17.03
N GLN A 431 23.73 29.21 15.84
CA GLN A 431 25.06 29.82 15.65
C GLN A 431 25.08 31.32 15.97
N LEU A 432 23.98 32.04 15.70
CA LEU A 432 23.80 33.44 16.10
C LEU A 432 23.56 33.63 17.61
N GLY A 433 23.50 32.55 18.39
CA GLY A 433 23.38 32.58 19.84
C GLY A 433 21.97 32.40 20.37
N TYR A 434 21.00 32.08 19.50
CA TYR A 434 19.66 31.69 19.92
C TYR A 434 19.69 30.35 20.65
N LYS A 435 18.83 30.21 21.67
CA LYS A 435 18.80 29.03 22.54
C LYS A 435 17.42 28.41 22.53
N ASP A 436 17.36 27.12 22.19
CA ASP A 436 16.13 26.34 22.29
C ASP A 436 15.55 26.43 23.72
N ASN A 437 14.22 26.48 23.82
CA ASN A 437 13.48 26.69 25.07
C ASN A 437 13.88 27.95 25.87
N ILE A 438 14.66 28.89 25.30
CA ILE A 438 14.84 30.26 25.83
C ILE A 438 14.46 31.35 24.81
N SER A 439 15.24 31.57 23.76
CA SER A 439 15.00 32.58 22.73
C SER A 439 14.55 31.99 21.39
N LEU A 440 14.64 30.67 21.21
CA LEU A 440 14.11 29.94 20.07
C LEU A 440 13.03 28.96 20.56
N ARG A 441 11.88 28.92 19.86
CA ARG A 441 10.73 28.05 20.21
C ARG A 441 10.13 27.39 18.97
N GLY A 442 9.62 26.18 19.15
CA GLY A 442 8.78 25.51 18.17
C GLY A 442 7.33 25.39 18.65
N ALA A 443 6.38 25.59 17.73
CA ALA A 443 4.95 25.47 17.99
C ALA A 443 4.30 24.47 17.01
N PRO A 444 4.54 23.16 17.16
CA PRO A 444 3.89 22.13 16.34
C PRO A 444 2.39 22.03 16.66
N TYR A 445 1.60 21.51 15.72
CA TYR A 445 0.17 21.25 15.91
C TYR A 445 -0.31 20.05 15.09
N ASP A 446 -1.52 19.56 15.38
CA ASP A 446 -2.13 18.46 14.63
C ASP A 446 -2.64 18.97 13.29
N PHE A 447 -1.80 18.83 12.25
CA PHE A 447 -2.10 19.27 10.89
C PHE A 447 -3.31 18.58 10.26
N ARG A 448 -3.90 17.55 10.88
CA ARG A 448 -5.11 16.90 10.35
C ARG A 448 -6.35 17.72 10.67
N ARG A 449 -6.31 18.51 11.76
CA ARG A 449 -7.46 19.25 12.32
C ARG A 449 -7.71 20.56 11.59
N GLY A 450 -8.98 20.97 11.55
CA GLY A 450 -9.38 22.26 10.96
C GLY A 450 -8.99 23.43 11.85
N LEU A 451 -8.92 24.63 11.28
CA LEU A 451 -8.63 25.85 12.03
C LEU A 451 -9.69 26.13 13.11
N ASN A 452 -10.92 25.67 12.90
CA ASN A 452 -12.03 25.74 13.86
C ASN A 452 -11.86 24.83 15.10
N GLU A 453 -10.78 24.04 15.15
CA GLU A 453 -10.54 23.03 16.18
C GLU A 453 -9.21 23.24 16.94
N LEU A 454 -8.49 24.33 16.66
CA LEU A 454 -7.15 24.61 17.20
C LEU A 454 -7.15 25.45 18.50
N ASP A 455 -8.23 25.42 19.27
CA ASP A 455 -8.38 26.21 20.52
C ASP A 455 -7.21 25.96 21.50
N GLU A 456 -6.83 24.70 21.68
CA GLU A 456 -5.73 24.29 22.57
C GLU A 456 -4.38 24.80 22.05
N PHE A 457 -4.14 24.70 20.73
CA PHE A 457 -2.94 25.23 20.11
C PHE A 457 -2.78 26.73 20.36
N TYR A 458 -3.83 27.53 20.15
CA TYR A 458 -3.76 28.97 20.37
C TYR A 458 -3.58 29.34 21.86
N THR A 459 -4.16 28.54 22.76
CA THR A 459 -3.96 28.69 24.21
C THR A 459 -2.49 28.44 24.58
N ASN A 460 -1.94 27.31 24.14
CA ASN A 460 -0.55 26.95 24.42
C ASN A 460 0.43 27.93 23.76
N LEU A 461 0.16 28.36 22.52
CA LEU A 461 0.97 29.36 21.82
C LEU A 461 1.05 30.66 22.61
N LYS A 462 -0.08 31.15 23.14
CA LYS A 462 -0.12 32.35 23.98
C LYS A 462 0.73 32.21 25.25
N GLU A 463 0.65 31.06 25.92
CA GLU A 463 1.43 30.80 27.13
C GLU A 463 2.93 30.78 26.86
N VAL A 464 3.36 30.07 25.81
CA VAL A 464 4.78 30.01 25.46
C VAL A 464 5.28 31.40 25.02
N VAL A 465 4.48 32.18 24.27
CA VAL A 465 4.84 33.57 23.89
C VAL A 465 5.12 34.42 25.13
N LEU A 466 4.26 34.33 26.15
CA LEU A 466 4.45 35.05 27.42
C LEU A 466 5.66 34.55 28.20
N ASP A 467 5.91 33.24 28.22
CA ASP A 467 7.10 32.64 28.84
C ASP A 467 8.39 33.10 28.17
N THR A 468 8.45 33.05 26.84
CA THR A 468 9.60 33.48 26.05
C THR A 468 9.87 34.96 26.20
N TYR A 469 8.83 35.80 26.14
CA TYR A 469 8.93 37.23 26.39
C TYR A 469 9.63 37.50 27.72
N LYS A 470 9.18 36.84 28.80
CA LYS A 470 9.77 37.02 30.14
C LYS A 470 11.20 36.48 30.24
N LYS A 471 11.45 35.28 29.70
CA LYS A 471 12.78 34.64 29.75
C LYS A 471 13.83 35.40 28.93
N ASN A 472 13.41 36.17 27.92
CA ASN A 472 14.30 36.96 27.08
C ASN A 472 14.26 38.45 27.43
N GLY A 473 14.18 38.78 28.72
CA GLY A 473 14.34 40.16 29.18
C GLY A 473 13.17 41.10 28.82
N ASN A 474 11.97 40.56 28.63
CA ASN A 474 10.76 41.30 28.23
C ASN A 474 10.87 41.90 26.80
N THR A 475 11.54 41.17 25.90
CA THR A 475 11.64 41.53 24.48
C THR A 475 10.53 40.89 23.65
N LYS A 476 9.98 41.67 22.70
CA LYS A 476 8.95 41.21 21.75
C LYS A 476 9.43 40.02 20.94
N VAL A 477 8.53 39.08 20.67
CA VAL A 477 8.81 37.86 19.90
C VAL A 477 8.60 38.09 18.40
N VAL A 478 9.36 37.38 17.56
CA VAL A 478 9.21 37.31 16.10
C VAL A 478 8.61 35.96 15.73
N PHE A 479 7.60 35.96 14.86
CA PHE A 479 7.01 34.74 14.30
C PHE A 479 7.54 34.49 12.89
N ILE A 480 7.99 33.25 12.64
CA ILE A 480 8.38 32.71 11.35
C ILE A 480 7.42 31.58 11.05
N GLY A 481 6.60 31.73 10.01
CA GLY A 481 5.62 30.73 9.61
C GLY A 481 6.01 30.07 8.30
N HIS A 482 5.76 28.77 8.16
CA HIS A 482 5.86 28.07 6.88
C HIS A 482 4.80 26.96 6.80
N GLY A 483 4.53 26.38 5.63
CA GLY A 483 3.63 25.24 5.47
C GLY A 483 4.35 24.07 4.79
N LEU A 484 3.86 22.84 4.93
CA LEU A 484 4.25 21.75 4.04
C LEU A 484 3.08 21.44 3.13
N ALA A 485 3.37 21.30 1.83
CA ALA A 485 2.38 20.79 0.90
C ALA A 485 2.19 19.29 1.14
N PHE A 486 0.94 18.82 1.13
CA PHE A 486 0.65 17.39 1.21
C PHE A 486 1.26 16.59 0.03
N GLN A 487 1.45 17.25 -1.12
CA GLN A 487 2.10 16.68 -2.31
C GLN A 487 3.60 16.40 -2.09
N ASP A 488 4.26 17.10 -1.16
CA ASP A 488 5.68 16.91 -0.83
C ASP A 488 5.91 15.72 0.12
N ILE A 489 4.84 15.04 0.55
CA ILE A 489 4.90 13.89 1.45
C ILE A 489 4.34 12.67 0.70
N PRO A 490 5.20 11.81 0.11
CA PRO A 490 4.79 10.66 -0.71
C PRO A 490 3.85 9.67 0.00
N PHE A 491 3.83 9.68 1.34
CA PHE A 491 2.89 8.91 2.16
C PHE A 491 1.49 9.55 2.24
N LEU A 492 1.43 10.87 2.40
CA LEU A 492 0.17 11.57 2.56
C LEU A 492 -0.54 11.77 1.23
N GLY A 493 0.15 11.89 0.09
CA GLY A 493 -0.52 12.01 -1.21
C GLY A 493 -1.48 10.85 -1.51
N THR A 494 -1.13 9.61 -1.13
CA THR A 494 -1.98 8.41 -1.28
C THR A 494 -3.00 8.26 -0.14
N ALA A 495 -2.61 8.54 1.11
CA ALA A 495 -3.54 8.52 2.25
C ALA A 495 -4.60 9.65 2.18
N VAL A 496 -4.27 10.82 1.61
CA VAL A 496 -5.16 11.99 1.46
C VAL A 496 -6.06 11.88 0.23
N THR A 497 -5.60 11.21 -0.83
CA THR A 497 -6.48 10.87 -1.97
C THR A 497 -7.49 9.79 -1.59
N ALA A 498 -7.12 8.87 -0.71
CA ALA A 498 -8.02 7.88 -0.10
C ALA A 498 -8.92 8.48 0.99
N GLU A 499 -8.39 9.35 1.85
CA GLU A 499 -9.06 9.85 3.03
C GLU A 499 -9.29 11.36 2.96
N ARG A 500 -10.44 11.69 2.34
CA ARG A 500 -11.06 13.02 2.24
C ARG A 500 -11.51 13.60 3.61
N ASN A 501 -10.79 13.29 4.69
CA ASN A 501 -11.18 13.51 6.08
C ASN A 501 -10.24 14.43 6.87
N PHE A 502 -9.12 14.90 6.30
CA PHE A 502 -8.29 15.90 6.99
C PHE A 502 -8.96 17.26 6.85
N SER A 503 -9.45 17.78 7.98
CA SER A 503 -10.20 19.03 7.99
C SER A 503 -9.36 20.22 7.57
N VAL A 504 -8.03 20.20 7.78
CA VAL A 504 -7.15 21.31 7.38
C VAL A 504 -7.14 21.54 5.86
N LEU A 505 -7.33 20.48 5.06
CA LEU A 505 -7.25 20.57 3.61
C LEU A 505 -8.27 21.57 3.08
N PHE A 506 -9.43 21.62 3.71
CA PHE A 506 -10.50 22.52 3.31
C PHE A 506 -10.26 23.98 3.69
N ALA A 507 -9.34 24.25 4.62
CA ALA A 507 -8.85 25.61 4.89
C ALA A 507 -7.90 26.11 3.79
N GLN A 508 -7.32 25.22 2.98
CA GLN A 508 -6.38 25.55 1.90
C GLN A 508 -7.06 25.69 0.53
N TYR A 509 -8.39 25.53 0.47
CA TYR A 509 -9.13 25.72 -0.78
C TYR A 509 -9.02 27.17 -1.27
N PRO A 510 -9.05 27.39 -2.61
CA PRO A 510 -9.08 28.74 -3.16
C PRO A 510 -10.17 29.59 -2.50
N ASN A 511 -9.87 30.86 -2.26
CA ASN A 511 -10.80 31.78 -1.60
C ASN A 511 -10.82 33.15 -2.30
N LEU A 512 -11.80 33.97 -1.92
CA LEU A 512 -12.09 35.24 -2.56
C LEU A 512 -11.04 36.34 -2.34
N ALA A 513 -10.07 36.13 -1.44
CA ALA A 513 -8.95 37.04 -1.27
C ALA A 513 -7.93 36.95 -2.42
N ALA A 514 -7.80 35.78 -3.07
CA ALA A 514 -6.88 35.56 -4.19
C ALA A 514 -7.60 35.40 -5.54
N PHE A 515 -8.77 34.75 -5.55
CA PHE A 515 -9.43 34.31 -6.77
C PHE A 515 -10.80 34.97 -6.91
N SER A 516 -11.18 35.32 -8.14
CA SER A 516 -12.55 35.79 -8.39
C SER A 516 -13.55 34.66 -8.14
N LYS A 517 -14.78 35.01 -7.76
CA LYS A 517 -15.85 34.03 -7.53
C LYS A 517 -16.13 33.12 -8.76
N ASP A 518 -15.82 33.63 -9.95
CA ASP A 518 -16.07 32.97 -11.24
C ASP A 518 -14.80 32.32 -11.82
N TYR A 519 -13.68 32.36 -11.08
CA TYR A 519 -12.46 31.67 -11.48
C TYR A 519 -12.69 30.15 -11.48
N VAL A 520 -12.50 29.51 -12.63
CA VAL A 520 -12.73 28.06 -12.79
C VAL A 520 -11.54 27.29 -12.26
N ILE A 521 -11.76 26.52 -11.20
CA ILE A 521 -10.73 25.71 -10.52
C ILE A 521 -10.73 24.26 -11.00
N VAL A 522 -11.90 23.74 -11.43
CA VAL A 522 -12.04 22.41 -12.01
C VAL A 522 -12.91 22.53 -13.26
N GLN A 523 -12.40 22.05 -14.38
CA GLN A 523 -13.14 21.95 -15.63
C GLN A 523 -13.34 20.49 -15.98
N THR A 524 -14.57 20.14 -16.37
CA THR A 524 -14.94 18.84 -16.91
C THR A 524 -15.59 19.04 -18.28
N LEU A 525 -15.84 17.95 -19.02
CA LEU A 525 -16.55 18.03 -20.30
C LEU A 525 -17.97 18.60 -20.15
N SER A 526 -18.64 18.34 -19.03
CA SER A 526 -20.04 18.73 -18.81
C SER A 526 -20.21 20.00 -17.97
N LYS A 527 -19.19 20.39 -17.19
CA LYS A 527 -19.36 21.40 -16.14
C LYS A 527 -18.04 22.07 -15.74
N ASN A 528 -18.12 23.37 -15.47
CA ASN A 528 -17.06 24.16 -14.85
C ASN A 528 -17.42 24.44 -13.39
N TYR A 529 -16.47 24.18 -12.50
CA TYR A 529 -16.58 24.49 -11.08
C TYR A 529 -15.67 25.66 -10.72
N SER A 530 -16.25 26.64 -10.03
CA SER A 530 -15.64 27.86 -9.50
C SER A 530 -16.03 28.01 -8.03
N LEU A 531 -15.56 29.08 -7.39
CA LEU A 531 -15.96 29.39 -6.02
C LEU A 531 -17.46 29.68 -5.88
N SER A 532 -18.11 30.19 -6.93
CA SER A 532 -19.56 30.47 -6.93
C SER A 532 -20.43 29.22 -6.91
N ASN A 533 -19.95 28.07 -7.41
CA ASN A 533 -20.69 26.80 -7.43
C ASN A 533 -19.92 25.62 -6.79
N ILE A 534 -18.96 25.91 -5.92
CA ILE A 534 -18.12 24.91 -5.23
C ILE A 534 -18.94 23.84 -4.50
N LYS A 535 -20.15 24.17 -4.02
CA LYS A 535 -21.04 23.19 -3.39
C LYS A 535 -21.48 22.09 -4.35
N GLU A 536 -21.70 22.45 -5.60
CA GLU A 536 -22.09 21.48 -6.63
C GLU A 536 -20.95 20.51 -6.93
N LEU A 537 -19.68 20.95 -6.82
CA LEU A 537 -18.53 20.06 -6.93
C LEU A 537 -18.57 18.96 -5.87
N PHE A 538 -18.81 19.31 -4.60
CA PHE A 538 -18.91 18.31 -3.54
C PHE A 538 -20.10 17.36 -3.73
N GLN A 539 -21.23 17.86 -4.25
CA GLN A 539 -22.41 17.04 -4.55
C GLN A 539 -22.14 16.07 -5.69
N ASP A 540 -21.54 16.53 -6.79
CA ASP A 540 -21.19 15.72 -7.96
C ASP A 540 -20.12 14.67 -7.61
N LEU A 541 -19.29 14.93 -6.60
CA LEU A 541 -18.31 13.97 -6.04
C LEU A 541 -18.90 13.05 -4.95
N ASN A 542 -20.17 13.24 -4.57
CA ASN A 542 -20.84 12.56 -3.45
C ASN A 542 -20.08 12.69 -2.11
N GLN A 543 -19.64 13.91 -1.77
CA GLN A 543 -18.80 14.22 -0.60
C GLN A 543 -19.46 15.20 0.39
N SER A 544 -20.56 14.81 1.01
CA SER A 544 -21.27 15.66 1.99
C SER A 544 -20.45 16.02 3.23
N VAL A 545 -19.56 15.13 3.70
CA VAL A 545 -18.65 15.41 4.82
C VAL A 545 -17.64 16.48 4.44
N SER A 546 -17.03 16.37 3.26
CA SER A 546 -16.08 17.36 2.74
C SER A 546 -16.73 18.73 2.55
N GLU A 547 -17.97 18.78 2.08
CA GLU A 547 -18.75 20.02 2.01
C GLU A 547 -18.89 20.66 3.41
N SER A 548 -19.19 19.85 4.42
CA SER A 548 -19.36 20.32 5.80
C SER A 548 -18.05 20.89 6.36
N LEU A 549 -16.94 20.13 6.22
CA LEU A 549 -15.61 20.55 6.63
C LEU A 549 -15.16 21.85 5.94
N TYR A 550 -15.48 22.02 4.65
CA TYR A 550 -15.28 23.28 3.94
C TYR A 550 -16.09 24.42 4.53
N GLN A 551 -17.38 24.23 4.79
CA GLN A 551 -18.23 25.26 5.40
C GLN A 551 -17.78 25.65 6.82
N ASP A 552 -17.22 24.71 7.59
CA ASP A 552 -16.65 24.95 8.92
C ASP A 552 -15.40 25.83 8.87
N ASN A 553 -14.50 25.58 7.90
CA ASN A 553 -13.19 26.24 7.85
C ASN A 553 -13.19 27.52 7.00
N TYR A 554 -14.00 27.58 5.94
CA TYR A 554 -13.99 28.68 4.97
C TYR A 554 -14.18 30.09 5.59
N PRO A 555 -15.07 30.31 6.58
CA PRO A 555 -15.23 31.62 7.20
C PRO A 555 -13.96 32.15 7.87
N ILE A 556 -13.10 31.26 8.38
CA ILE A 556 -11.86 31.63 9.08
C ILE A 556 -10.83 32.16 8.07
N VAL A 557 -10.71 31.52 6.91
CA VAL A 557 -9.71 31.87 5.89
C VAL A 557 -10.19 32.91 4.87
N SER A 558 -11.50 33.12 4.73
CA SER A 558 -12.06 34.09 3.77
C SER A 558 -12.08 35.53 4.30
N ASN A 559 -11.94 35.72 5.62
CA ASN A 559 -11.99 37.03 6.26
C ASN A 559 -10.69 37.35 7.02
N LEU A 560 -9.56 37.27 6.32
CA LEU A 560 -8.25 37.54 6.93
C LEU A 560 -8.15 39.01 7.37
N GLN A 561 -7.87 39.20 8.65
CA GLN A 561 -7.59 40.50 9.25
C GLN A 561 -6.09 40.79 9.18
N ALA A 562 -5.73 42.08 9.10
CA ALA A 562 -4.34 42.47 9.18
C ALA A 562 -3.80 42.12 10.59
N PRO A 563 -2.58 41.58 10.71
CA PRO A 563 -2.08 41.05 11.98
C PRO A 563 -1.66 42.14 12.99
N GLU A 564 -1.70 43.41 12.60
CA GLU A 564 -1.31 44.58 13.40
C GLU A 564 0.11 44.48 13.97
N VAL A 565 1.02 43.87 13.21
CA VAL A 565 2.45 43.75 13.51
C VAL A 565 3.25 43.92 12.22
N GLU A 566 4.55 44.16 12.36
CA GLU A 566 5.45 44.15 11.20
C GLU A 566 5.43 42.78 10.53
N LEU A 567 5.27 42.77 9.20
CA LEU A 567 5.04 41.57 8.42
C LEU A 567 6.02 41.48 7.25
N HIS A 568 6.68 40.35 7.12
CA HIS A 568 7.57 40.02 6.00
C HIS A 568 6.93 38.90 5.17
N CYS A 569 6.54 39.22 3.94
CA CYS A 569 5.91 38.33 2.97
C CYS A 569 6.98 37.73 2.06
N LEU A 570 7.54 36.58 2.44
CA LEU A 570 8.57 35.87 1.68
C LEU A 570 7.93 34.76 0.85
N TYR A 571 8.13 34.72 -0.47
CA TYR A 571 7.56 33.66 -1.32
C TYR A 571 8.29 33.46 -2.66
N GLY A 572 8.27 32.23 -3.17
CA GLY A 572 8.72 31.89 -4.52
C GLY A 572 7.72 32.32 -5.58
N ASN A 573 8.17 32.79 -6.74
CA ASN A 573 7.26 33.34 -7.77
C ASN A 573 7.61 32.99 -9.22
N ALA A 574 8.57 32.09 -9.45
CA ALA A 574 9.08 31.78 -10.78
C ALA A 574 8.93 30.31 -11.18
N THR A 575 8.27 29.50 -10.34
CA THR A 575 8.11 28.06 -10.55
C THR A 575 6.71 27.78 -11.12
N THR A 576 6.65 26.91 -12.12
CA THR A 576 5.38 26.44 -12.69
C THR A 576 4.54 25.77 -11.62
N THR A 577 3.33 26.27 -11.40
CA THR A 577 2.45 25.89 -10.30
C THR A 577 1.04 25.63 -10.80
N PRO A 578 0.42 24.49 -10.46
CA PRO A 578 -0.96 24.18 -10.88
C PRO A 578 -1.96 25.21 -10.35
N THR A 579 -2.88 25.62 -11.21
CA THR A 579 -3.93 26.61 -10.86
C THR A 579 -5.34 26.13 -11.17
N LYS A 580 -5.47 25.17 -12.09
CA LYS A 580 -6.75 24.61 -12.52
C LYS A 580 -6.58 23.17 -12.99
N LEU A 581 -7.53 22.32 -12.59
CA LEU A 581 -7.62 20.92 -13.02
C LEU A 581 -8.58 20.80 -14.21
N ILE A 582 -8.19 20.05 -15.24
CA ILE A 582 -8.95 19.87 -16.48
C ILE A 582 -9.14 18.38 -16.75
N TYR A 583 -10.38 17.93 -16.67
CA TYR A 583 -10.79 16.58 -17.03
C TYR A 583 -11.32 16.58 -18.45
N THR A 584 -10.57 15.94 -19.35
CA THR A 584 -10.84 15.90 -20.78
C THR A 584 -11.68 14.70 -21.22
N ASP A 585 -12.04 13.81 -20.29
CA ASP A 585 -12.90 12.65 -20.52
C ASP A 585 -14.15 12.64 -19.62
N ASN A 586 -15.03 11.67 -19.88
CA ASN A 586 -16.29 11.49 -19.13
C ASN A 586 -16.09 10.75 -17.79
N ASN A 587 -14.85 10.47 -17.38
CA ASN A 587 -14.56 9.67 -16.19
C ASN A 587 -14.24 10.52 -14.95
N PHE A 588 -14.52 11.83 -14.96
CA PHE A 588 -14.42 12.66 -13.75
C PHE A 588 -15.15 12.02 -12.55
N PRO A 589 -14.53 11.91 -11.36
CA PRO A 589 -13.19 12.39 -10.96
C PRO A 589 -12.09 11.31 -10.98
N HIS A 590 -12.31 10.19 -11.68
CA HIS A 590 -11.57 8.95 -11.51
C HIS A 590 -10.29 8.81 -12.33
N ASN A 591 -10.11 9.64 -13.35
CA ASN A 591 -8.88 9.69 -14.15
C ASN A 591 -8.01 10.86 -13.69
N GLU A 592 -6.70 10.79 -13.95
CA GLU A 592 -5.80 11.92 -13.65
C GLU A 592 -6.18 13.12 -14.53
N PRO A 593 -6.36 14.32 -13.94
CA PRO A 593 -6.65 15.52 -14.71
C PRO A 593 -5.40 16.06 -15.41
N ASP A 594 -5.60 16.71 -16.55
CA ASP A 594 -4.62 17.65 -17.09
C ASP A 594 -4.54 18.88 -16.18
N GLU A 595 -3.35 19.44 -15.98
CA GLU A 595 -3.16 20.63 -15.15
C GLU A 595 -2.88 21.86 -16.00
N HIS A 596 -3.64 22.93 -15.77
CA HIS A 596 -3.27 24.26 -16.21
C HIS A 596 -2.48 24.95 -15.11
N SER A 597 -1.29 25.43 -15.47
CA SER A 597 -0.34 26.00 -14.52
C SER A 597 -0.03 27.47 -14.83
N ASP A 598 0.30 28.22 -13.78
CA ASP A 598 0.79 29.60 -13.83
C ASP A 598 2.04 29.71 -12.94
N PHE A 599 2.57 30.91 -12.71
CA PHE A 599 3.69 31.12 -11.82
C PHE A 599 3.31 31.03 -10.33
N GLY A 600 4.23 30.50 -9.53
CA GLY A 600 4.14 30.30 -8.09
C GLY A 600 5.46 29.79 -7.53
N ASP A 601 5.38 29.03 -6.44
CA ASP A 601 6.52 28.37 -5.80
C ASP A 601 6.58 26.85 -6.09
N GLY A 602 5.74 26.37 -7.01
CA GLY A 602 5.59 24.96 -7.38
C GLY A 602 4.39 24.28 -6.72
N ILE A 603 3.84 24.87 -5.65
CA ILE A 603 2.68 24.36 -4.91
C ILE A 603 1.57 25.42 -4.84
N VAL A 604 1.94 26.64 -4.44
CA VAL A 604 1.01 27.74 -4.20
C VAL A 604 1.19 28.81 -5.29
N PRO A 605 0.12 29.21 -6.00
CA PRO A 605 0.25 30.20 -7.06
C PRO A 605 0.52 31.60 -6.49
N VAL A 606 1.21 32.44 -7.27
CA VAL A 606 1.53 33.84 -6.89
C VAL A 606 0.30 34.62 -6.45
N ALA A 607 -0.87 34.35 -7.07
CA ALA A 607 -2.13 34.98 -6.70
C ALA A 607 -2.47 34.84 -5.20
N SER A 608 -2.13 33.70 -4.60
CA SER A 608 -2.33 33.43 -3.17
C SER A 608 -1.16 33.93 -2.32
N LEU A 609 0.08 33.68 -2.76
CA LEU A 609 1.29 34.05 -2.02
C LEU A 609 1.38 35.55 -1.73
N LYS A 610 0.95 36.40 -2.67
CA LYS A 610 1.00 37.86 -2.51
C LYS A 610 -0.13 38.47 -1.67
N ILE A 611 -1.10 37.69 -1.17
CA ILE A 611 -2.25 38.25 -0.44
C ILE A 611 -1.79 39.07 0.77
N CYS A 612 -0.74 38.63 1.47
CA CYS A 612 -0.28 39.28 2.68
C CYS A 612 0.25 40.71 2.43
N ALA A 613 0.74 41.02 1.22
CA ALA A 613 1.12 42.37 0.82
C ALA A 613 -0.07 43.36 0.82
N ASN A 614 -1.30 42.86 0.63
CA ASN A 614 -2.51 43.68 0.70
C ASN A 614 -2.75 44.28 2.10
N PHE A 615 -2.13 43.72 3.15
CA PHE A 615 -2.21 44.29 4.49
C PHE A 615 -1.47 45.62 4.62
N ALA A 616 -0.59 46.00 3.70
CA ALA A 616 0.12 47.28 3.73
C ALA A 616 -0.82 48.50 3.86
N THR A 617 -2.04 48.39 3.34
CA THR A 617 -3.08 49.43 3.42
C THR A 617 -4.06 49.25 4.58
N LYS A 618 -3.98 48.13 5.30
CA LYS A 618 -4.94 47.72 6.33
C LYS A 618 -4.37 47.77 7.76
N GLN A 619 -3.09 48.08 7.92
CA GLN A 619 -2.45 48.26 9.22
C GLN A 619 -1.43 49.40 9.21
N LYS A 620 -0.98 49.80 10.40
CA LYS A 620 0.04 50.86 10.58
C LYS A 620 1.46 50.33 10.57
N HIS A 621 1.65 49.06 10.89
CA HIS A 621 2.96 48.42 10.90
C HIS A 621 3.43 48.14 9.46
N PRO A 622 4.75 48.18 9.21
CA PRO A 622 5.28 47.97 7.87
C PRO A 622 4.98 46.55 7.38
N VAL A 623 4.71 46.46 6.07
CA VAL A 623 4.56 45.19 5.34
C VAL A 623 5.59 45.17 4.24
N HIS A 624 6.47 44.19 4.27
CA HIS A 624 7.53 43.98 3.29
C HIS A 624 7.13 42.86 2.34
N ASP A 625 7.02 43.16 1.05
CA ASP A 625 6.70 42.20 -0.01
C ASP A 625 8.01 41.76 -0.69
N VAL A 626 8.41 40.52 -0.45
CA VAL A 626 9.75 40.00 -0.80
C VAL A 626 9.61 38.74 -1.66
N PRO A 627 9.41 38.90 -2.98
CA PRO A 627 9.45 37.78 -3.90
C PRO A 627 10.89 37.24 -4.03
N LEU A 628 11.02 35.92 -4.03
CA LEU A 628 12.28 35.18 -4.17
C LEU A 628 12.25 34.39 -5.49
N PRO A 629 12.78 34.96 -6.59
CA PRO A 629 12.84 34.24 -7.86
C PRO A 629 13.60 32.92 -7.71
N ALA A 630 13.09 31.86 -8.34
CA ALA A 630 13.65 30.50 -8.34
C ALA A 630 13.60 29.72 -7.01
N ALA A 631 13.06 30.28 -5.93
CA ALA A 631 12.78 29.50 -4.72
C ALA A 631 11.56 28.58 -4.94
N SER A 632 11.71 27.27 -4.75
CA SER A 632 10.56 26.37 -4.61
C SER A 632 9.92 26.51 -3.23
N HIS A 633 8.70 25.99 -3.06
CA HIS A 633 7.93 26.06 -1.81
C HIS A 633 8.78 25.68 -0.59
N ASN A 634 9.57 24.62 -0.68
CA ASN A 634 10.37 24.13 0.44
C ASN A 634 11.76 24.77 0.57
N ASP A 635 12.28 25.43 -0.47
CA ASP A 635 13.61 26.04 -0.41
C ASP A 635 13.67 27.19 0.59
N ILE A 636 12.54 27.86 0.84
CA ILE A 636 12.42 29.03 1.72
C ILE A 636 12.83 28.73 3.17
N VAL A 637 12.62 27.49 3.66
CA VAL A 637 12.98 27.08 5.04
C VAL A 637 14.26 26.27 5.15
N LYS A 638 14.80 25.82 4.01
CA LYS A 638 16.03 25.01 3.95
C LYS A 638 17.30 25.84 3.85
N PHE A 639 17.21 27.16 3.81
CA PHE A 639 18.35 28.01 3.51
C PHE A 639 19.24 28.32 4.73
N GLY A 640 20.56 28.17 4.57
CA GLY A 640 21.59 28.69 5.50
C GLY A 640 22.73 29.43 4.78
N LYS A 641 23.57 30.17 5.52
CA LYS A 641 24.77 30.87 4.98
C LYS A 641 25.76 29.89 4.32
N SER A 642 25.66 28.59 4.61
CA SER A 642 26.44 27.53 3.97
C SER A 642 26.06 27.22 2.52
N ASP A 643 24.88 27.65 2.03
CA ASP A 643 24.34 27.27 0.71
C ASP A 643 24.64 28.29 -0.40
N LEU A 644 25.48 29.30 -0.13
CA LEU A 644 25.86 30.41 -1.03
C LEU A 644 26.74 29.99 -2.23
N GLY A 645 26.74 28.72 -2.61
CA GLY A 645 27.60 28.16 -3.67
C GLY A 645 27.10 28.38 -5.11
N SER A 646 25.84 28.78 -5.31
CA SER A 646 25.26 29.05 -6.63
C SER A 646 24.89 30.55 -6.82
N PRO A 647 24.95 31.07 -8.07
CA PRO A 647 24.48 32.42 -8.39
C PRO A 647 23.04 32.70 -7.95
N GLU A 648 22.17 31.68 -8.04
CA GLU A 648 20.77 31.74 -7.63
C GLU A 648 20.64 31.84 -6.09
N GLY A 649 21.44 31.07 -5.35
CA GLY A 649 21.46 31.13 -3.89
C GLY A 649 21.97 32.47 -3.35
N TRP A 650 22.91 33.10 -4.05
CA TRP A 650 23.40 34.45 -3.71
C TRP A 650 22.35 35.54 -3.92
N GLU A 651 21.58 35.46 -5.01
CA GLU A 651 20.52 36.44 -5.28
C GLU A 651 19.35 36.30 -4.29
N MET A 652 19.02 35.07 -3.89
CA MET A 652 18.05 34.81 -2.85
C MET A 652 18.50 35.35 -1.48
N TYR A 653 19.79 35.18 -1.11
CA TYR A 653 20.35 35.73 0.12
C TYR A 653 20.24 37.25 0.21
N LYS A 654 20.55 37.98 -0.88
CA LYS A 654 20.43 39.45 -0.90
C LYS A 654 19.00 39.92 -0.61
N ASN A 655 18.00 39.20 -1.13
CA ASN A 655 16.60 39.54 -0.91
C ASN A 655 16.16 39.23 0.53
N LEU A 656 16.82 38.27 1.20
CA LEU A 656 16.60 37.92 2.61
C LEU A 656 17.45 38.75 3.60
N GLU A 657 18.52 39.41 3.15
CA GLU A 657 19.44 40.18 4.00
C GLU A 657 18.74 41.18 4.95
N PRO A 658 17.71 41.96 4.53
CA PRO A 658 16.99 42.85 5.43
C PRO A 658 16.25 42.13 6.56
N PHE A 659 15.73 40.93 6.27
CA PHE A 659 15.07 40.09 7.26
C PHE A 659 16.11 39.45 8.20
N MET A 660 17.21 38.93 7.65
CA MET A 660 18.28 38.31 8.43
C MET A 660 18.94 39.30 9.38
N THR A 661 19.09 40.57 8.98
CA THR A 661 19.63 41.64 9.84
C THR A 661 18.81 41.83 11.12
N ASN A 662 17.47 41.67 11.05
CA ASN A 662 16.61 41.73 12.23
C ASN A 662 16.75 40.52 13.16
N LEU A 663 17.31 39.41 12.67
CA LEU A 663 17.58 38.18 13.40
C LEU A 663 19.01 38.08 13.92
N GLU A 664 19.88 39.07 13.69
CA GLU A 664 21.26 39.06 14.18
C GLU A 664 21.39 39.45 15.66
N ASP A 665 20.32 39.97 16.29
CA ASP A 665 20.27 40.25 17.74
C ASP A 665 19.61 39.08 18.50
N PRO A 666 20.40 38.21 19.19
CA PRO A 666 19.84 37.11 19.98
C PRO A 666 19.00 37.59 21.18
N GLY A 667 18.99 38.89 21.49
CA GLY A 667 18.09 39.54 22.44
C GLY A 667 16.63 39.61 21.98
N VAL A 668 16.34 39.34 20.70
CA VAL A 668 14.98 39.26 20.14
C VAL A 668 14.58 37.80 19.97
N PRO A 669 13.58 37.27 20.70
CA PRO A 669 13.15 35.88 20.54
C PRO A 669 12.52 35.57 19.19
N VAL A 670 12.71 34.34 18.70
CA VAL A 670 12.19 33.82 17.44
C VAL A 670 11.35 32.57 17.65
N TYR A 671 10.23 32.51 16.94
CA TYR A 671 9.30 31.39 16.89
C TYR A 671 9.21 30.83 15.49
N CYS A 672 9.32 29.51 15.34
CA CYS A 672 8.92 28.82 14.13
C CYS A 672 7.52 28.24 14.33
N ILE A 673 6.52 28.79 13.66
CA ILE A 673 5.16 28.23 13.59
C ILE A 673 5.08 27.40 12.32
N TYR A 674 5.25 26.08 12.49
CA TYR A 674 4.64 24.97 11.73
C TYR A 674 5.57 23.75 11.76
N GLY A 675 5.02 22.56 11.98
CA GLY A 675 5.71 21.30 11.74
C GLY A 675 4.99 20.12 12.38
N VAL A 676 4.98 19.03 11.63
CA VAL A 676 4.31 17.77 11.95
C VAL A 676 5.09 17.03 13.03
N GLY A 677 4.59 17.04 14.26
CA GLY A 677 5.09 16.18 15.32
C GLY A 677 4.22 14.95 15.45
N PHE A 678 4.71 13.78 15.05
CA PHE A 678 4.13 12.51 15.49
C PHE A 678 5.06 11.83 16.48
N LYS A 679 4.50 11.43 17.61
CA LYS A 679 5.04 10.32 18.40
C LYS A 679 3.85 9.51 18.88
N THR A 680 3.66 8.33 18.30
CA THR A 680 2.79 7.32 18.90
C THR A 680 3.36 7.04 20.29
N VAL A 681 2.59 7.38 21.32
CA VAL A 681 2.97 7.03 22.69
C VAL A 681 2.47 5.61 22.90
N GLU A 682 3.41 4.68 23.04
CA GLU A 682 3.14 3.33 23.53
C GLU A 682 2.37 3.45 24.86
N SER A 683 1.17 2.87 24.91
CA SER A 683 0.49 2.55 26.18
C SER A 683 0.96 1.19 26.68
#